data_AF-A0A8J2TQJ1-F1
#
_entry.id   AF-A0A8J2TQJ1-F1
#
_cell.length_a   1.000
_cell.length_b   1.000
_cell.length_c   1.000
_cell.angle_alpha   90.00
_cell.angle_beta   90.00
_cell.angle_gamma   90.00
#
_symmetry.space_group_name_H-M   'P 1'
#
loop_
_entity.id
_entity.type
_entity.pdbx_description
1 polymer ?
#
loop_
_entity_poly.entity_id
_entity_poly.type
_entity_poly.pdbx_seq_one_letter_code
_entity_poly.pdbx_strand_id
1 'polypeptide(L)'
;MIHCRHTEANPIDYIFRGLDNLGFGLWAEQADAFSWSQAKRSEWKQQREQEKQAISQRYQRSLSLKERDKEIRKILKQLTLSDSHREQLKNRGFTDSQIEAANYRSVTQWQKLDFSVSNRLAGTNKRGLGLITPNGGILIPIPDVNGLYVGFQLRKDNLDDGNKYIWLSNEAKSTKLPNGELPIAVYKPSQVSDDGIVGLTEGTGFKPYLTSLRLGIPVIGAAGGNFASSSAIFKESLEQLGAKRVILFPDGGSFQNNNVLSQYIKVFDLLKSWNYQIDVAWWEQLQKSDGDIDEISNDKLKAIAYLSVDEFLAFSPNQKPTQDKLISKNRWTFKKLVSQLTEKANRIKPVGFGKTEPTELLPIESKKYQKCDRLQTWLDSEAKNLLDVSGTGLGKSFDAGRLTVDLFDGEIDRIIYVTNDPRNVTTPSLKDWPVVQGRHNGLTRSNLGEIRRRKNNDQPLIVEPNCYRPKTLAVLASKNIKDASDQSVVCRGCLQFELCSMGKTYDYIHQRRELLKNEDRLVIHPSSLSDSIDSDYSRTLIFWEESENSFNTTKTVKVTEEDVNAVIVAVSEDLELAAKINPFLNRLKKLFKKKQPRFGWSGKQLKDELKLLLPSDLDYNSLAGWLRNDLEKLLDPVNEYGEKIADLPRQVRNKFSVKDDDLADVVKQEVIKDWLFHCLDALDGRGYLNMANGELTISYPDERLTAIAHSAYKNIFLSATEFPKNLEARLGESVEVIECESPEINNITYTQVIDLGKLGQQRGKRQVERVKAIIDYIRETKGKENVAVISPKRHSSDDPDALNHFVHSQGTNAVEGKSTLIVDGLPMPNLEAIKHNFAVIMGKDPDEDTDSFSRYYQHRVNSLVKQEIGRLRASRYPKRQFEVIVLSNHDLSWLGEVNQVKAKEITPDAETKNQRTIRLIREAVTQLTSEGKKVTQTAVSFLTGYSQQHISRFKKLLILLIESFKVKCVKNSSGDEPPKSNTSELEYLGKTFLPLAENDQLLEEFGSLLSIYSQSDWLILWEFIPDETRVNLLTQIFALCEVLS
;
A
#
# COMPACT_ATOMS: atom_id res chain seq x y z
N MET A 1 10.58 -6.35 -44.47
CA MET A 1 10.68 -6.97 -43.13
C MET A 1 10.78 -8.47 -43.30
N ILE A 2 11.60 -9.11 -42.47
CA ILE A 2 11.83 -10.56 -42.44
C ILE A 2 11.27 -11.10 -41.13
N HIS A 3 10.58 -12.24 -41.18
CA HIS A 3 10.06 -12.93 -40.01
C HIS A 3 10.94 -14.16 -39.75
N CYS A 4 11.52 -14.26 -38.56
CA CYS A 4 12.42 -15.35 -38.17
C CYS A 4 11.90 -16.07 -36.93
N ARG A 5 11.91 -17.41 -36.97
CA ARG A 5 11.39 -18.26 -35.89
C ARG A 5 12.38 -18.43 -34.74
N HIS A 6 13.64 -18.09 -34.96
CA HIS A 6 14.73 -18.19 -33.98
C HIS A 6 14.90 -16.84 -33.26
N THR A 7 14.62 -16.79 -31.96
CA THR A 7 14.60 -15.56 -31.15
C THR A 7 15.97 -14.94 -30.89
N GLU A 8 17.05 -15.66 -31.20
CA GLU A 8 18.45 -15.22 -31.04
C GLU A 8 19.18 -14.98 -32.38
N ALA A 9 18.51 -15.17 -33.53
CA ALA A 9 19.14 -14.89 -34.81
C ALA A 9 19.32 -13.37 -34.96
N ASN A 10 20.55 -12.88 -35.03
CA ASN A 10 20.88 -11.48 -35.28
C ASN A 10 21.46 -11.32 -36.71
N PRO A 11 20.61 -11.33 -37.76
CA PRO A 11 21.09 -11.16 -39.12
C PRO A 11 21.83 -9.83 -39.28
N ILE A 12 23.04 -9.90 -39.81
CA ILE A 12 23.90 -8.74 -40.08
C ILE A 12 23.11 -7.74 -40.95
N ASP A 13 23.16 -6.46 -40.57
CA ASP A 13 22.46 -5.33 -41.20
C ASP A 13 20.93 -5.26 -40.99
N TYR A 14 20.37 -5.97 -39.99
CA TYR A 14 18.96 -5.90 -39.62
C TYR A 14 18.75 -5.51 -38.14
N ILE A 15 17.64 -4.82 -37.83
CA ILE A 15 17.25 -4.38 -36.49
C ILE A 15 15.97 -5.10 -36.07
N PHE A 16 15.97 -5.66 -34.86
CA PHE A 16 14.80 -6.27 -34.24
C PHE A 16 13.70 -5.24 -33.96
N ARG A 17 12.48 -5.50 -34.43
CA ARG A 17 11.31 -4.60 -34.27
C ARG A 17 10.24 -5.14 -33.34
N GLY A 18 10.33 -6.40 -32.92
CA GLY A 18 9.42 -7.03 -32.00
C GLY A 18 9.07 -8.46 -32.43
N LEU A 19 8.07 -9.03 -31.80
CA LEU A 19 7.51 -10.32 -32.19
C LEU A 19 6.18 -10.09 -32.92
N ASP A 20 5.89 -10.88 -33.94
CA ASP A 20 4.56 -10.89 -34.53
C ASP A 20 3.55 -11.65 -33.65
N ASN A 21 2.29 -11.66 -34.07
CA ASN A 21 1.20 -12.28 -33.31
C ASN A 21 1.34 -13.80 -33.15
N LEU A 22 2.25 -14.44 -33.88
CA LEU A 22 2.55 -15.87 -33.82
C LEU A 22 3.88 -16.16 -33.12
N GLY A 23 4.54 -15.14 -32.56
CA GLY A 23 5.76 -15.26 -31.77
C GLY A 23 7.05 -15.29 -32.60
N PHE A 24 7.01 -14.94 -33.89
CA PHE A 24 8.22 -14.85 -34.72
C PHE A 24 8.87 -13.48 -34.58
N GLY A 25 10.20 -13.45 -34.56
CA GLY A 25 10.97 -12.21 -34.57
C GLY A 25 10.79 -11.44 -35.88
N LEU A 26 10.33 -10.21 -35.78
CA LEU A 26 10.23 -9.24 -36.88
C LEU A 26 11.54 -8.45 -36.98
N TRP A 27 12.22 -8.57 -38.12
CA TRP A 27 13.48 -7.91 -38.41
C TRP A 27 13.34 -6.99 -39.61
N ALA A 28 13.82 -5.75 -39.49
CA ALA A 28 13.81 -4.76 -40.57
C ALA A 28 15.24 -4.38 -40.94
N GLU A 29 15.53 -4.24 -42.22
CA GLU A 29 16.86 -3.85 -42.71
C GLU A 29 17.25 -2.48 -42.14
N GLN A 30 18.51 -2.31 -41.72
CA GLN A 30 19.00 -1.12 -41.02
C GLN A 30 18.70 0.15 -41.81
N ALA A 31 18.95 0.16 -43.12
CA ALA A 31 18.73 1.33 -43.98
C ALA A 31 17.26 1.81 -43.96
N ASP A 32 16.31 0.87 -44.09
CA ASP A 32 14.86 1.15 -44.03
C ASP A 32 14.40 1.53 -42.61
N ALA A 33 14.99 0.90 -41.60
CA ALA A 33 14.71 1.19 -40.19
C ALA A 33 15.17 2.60 -39.77
N PHE A 34 16.27 3.10 -40.33
CA PHE A 34 16.78 4.46 -40.12
C PHE A 34 15.93 5.51 -40.84
N SER A 35 15.51 5.26 -42.08
CA SER A 35 14.61 6.16 -42.84
C SER A 35 13.25 6.29 -42.14
N TRP A 36 12.71 5.18 -41.62
CA TRP A 36 11.46 5.15 -40.85
C TRP A 36 11.57 5.90 -39.50
N SER A 37 12.74 5.91 -38.85
CA SER A 37 12.97 6.60 -37.57
C SER A 37 13.12 8.12 -37.72
N GLN A 38 13.74 8.59 -38.82
CA GLN A 38 13.84 10.01 -39.13
C GLN A 38 12.49 10.56 -39.59
N ALA A 39 11.72 9.81 -40.38
CA ALA A 39 10.36 10.14 -40.77
C ALA A 39 9.43 10.27 -39.56
N LYS A 40 9.42 9.27 -38.64
CA LYS A 40 8.58 9.34 -37.42
C LYS A 40 9.02 10.40 -36.41
N ARG A 41 10.32 10.71 -36.30
CA ARG A 41 10.82 11.84 -35.49
C ARG A 41 10.41 13.18 -36.09
N SER A 42 10.42 13.29 -37.41
CA SER A 42 9.95 14.46 -38.12
C SER A 42 8.44 14.59 -37.99
N GLU A 43 7.68 13.49 -38.07
CA GLU A 43 6.25 13.44 -37.77
C GLU A 43 5.94 13.77 -36.31
N TRP A 44 6.73 13.33 -35.33
CA TRP A 44 6.49 13.64 -33.91
C TRP A 44 6.84 15.08 -33.56
N LYS A 45 7.93 15.62 -34.12
CA LYS A 45 8.24 17.05 -34.04
C LYS A 45 7.17 17.85 -34.75
N GLN A 46 6.77 17.47 -35.96
CA GLN A 46 5.66 18.08 -36.69
C GLN A 46 4.36 17.94 -35.90
N GLN A 47 4.07 16.83 -35.22
CA GLN A 47 2.88 16.66 -34.39
C GLN A 47 2.92 17.57 -33.16
N ARG A 48 4.06 17.71 -32.47
CA ARG A 48 4.23 18.65 -31.35
C ARG A 48 4.16 20.11 -31.81
N GLU A 49 4.72 20.41 -32.96
CA GLU A 49 4.66 21.72 -33.61
C GLU A 49 3.21 21.99 -34.06
N GLN A 50 2.54 21.01 -34.66
CA GLN A 50 1.12 21.03 -35.05
C GLN A 50 0.21 21.10 -33.83
N GLU A 51 0.54 20.46 -32.71
CA GLU A 51 -0.21 20.56 -31.45
C GLU A 51 -0.03 21.94 -30.82
N LYS A 52 1.20 22.48 -30.78
CA LYS A 52 1.46 23.85 -30.34
C LYS A 52 0.80 24.86 -31.27
N GLN A 53 0.88 24.66 -32.58
CA GLN A 53 0.21 25.46 -33.59
C GLN A 53 -1.30 25.30 -33.50
N ALA A 54 -1.85 24.12 -33.21
CA ALA A 54 -3.28 23.89 -33.05
C ALA A 54 -3.80 24.48 -31.74
N ILE A 55 -3.04 24.41 -30.64
CA ILE A 55 -3.34 25.07 -29.37
C ILE A 55 -3.26 26.60 -29.54
N SER A 56 -2.23 27.11 -30.22
CA SER A 56 -2.07 28.52 -30.56
C SER A 56 -3.19 29.01 -31.49
N GLN A 57 -3.50 28.26 -32.56
CA GLN A 57 -4.65 28.52 -33.45
C GLN A 57 -5.97 28.45 -32.69
N ARG A 58 -6.13 27.54 -31.71
CA ARG A 58 -7.32 27.45 -30.86
C ARG A 58 -7.46 28.66 -29.96
N TYR A 59 -6.37 29.20 -29.43
CA TYR A 59 -6.38 30.46 -28.67
C TYR A 59 -6.65 31.66 -29.60
N GLN A 60 -6.02 31.73 -30.77
CA GLN A 60 -6.29 32.77 -31.78
C GLN A 60 -7.74 32.75 -32.29
N ARG A 61 -8.37 31.57 -32.35
CA ARG A 61 -9.80 31.39 -32.68
C ARG A 61 -10.75 31.64 -31.50
N SER A 62 -10.22 31.90 -30.30
CA SER A 62 -11.05 32.31 -29.17
C SER A 62 -11.59 33.71 -29.41
N LEU A 63 -12.70 34.04 -28.75
CA LEU A 63 -13.32 35.37 -28.89
C LEU A 63 -12.30 36.46 -28.56
N SER A 64 -12.27 37.50 -29.40
CA SER A 64 -11.49 38.71 -29.14
C SER A 64 -11.95 39.39 -27.85
N LEU A 65 -11.12 40.27 -27.28
CA LEU A 65 -11.45 40.93 -26.00
C LEU A 65 -12.78 41.70 -26.07
N LYS A 66 -13.05 42.40 -27.18
CA LYS A 66 -14.32 43.12 -27.41
C LYS A 66 -15.53 42.18 -27.54
N GLU A 67 -15.37 41.02 -28.18
CA GLU A 67 -16.45 40.03 -28.28
C GLU A 67 -16.72 39.36 -26.93
N ARG A 68 -15.67 39.07 -26.15
CA ARG A 68 -15.81 38.55 -24.79
C ARG A 68 -16.59 39.53 -23.93
N ASP A 69 -16.23 40.81 -23.95
CA ASP A 69 -16.93 41.86 -23.19
C ASP A 69 -18.41 41.94 -23.57
N LYS A 70 -18.73 41.94 -24.87
CA LYS A 70 -20.11 41.95 -25.37
C LYS A 70 -20.93 40.78 -24.80
N GLU A 71 -20.38 39.57 -24.83
CA GLU A 71 -21.07 38.37 -24.35
C GLU A 71 -21.13 38.30 -22.81
N ILE A 72 -20.08 38.74 -22.12
CA ILE A 72 -20.06 38.85 -20.65
C ILE A 72 -21.12 39.85 -20.18
N ARG A 73 -21.22 41.03 -20.80
CA ARG A 73 -22.25 42.02 -20.46
C ARG A 73 -23.66 41.50 -20.72
N LYS A 74 -23.88 40.68 -21.75
CA LYS A 74 -25.18 39.99 -21.96
C LYS A 74 -25.52 39.04 -20.80
N ILE A 75 -24.53 38.31 -20.26
CA ILE A 75 -24.72 37.46 -19.09
C ILE A 75 -25.06 38.31 -17.86
N LEU A 76 -24.31 39.37 -17.62
CA LEU A 76 -24.49 40.24 -16.44
C LEU A 76 -25.86 40.94 -16.41
N LYS A 77 -26.47 41.21 -17.57
CA LYS A 77 -27.83 41.79 -17.68
C LYS A 77 -28.95 40.82 -17.30
N GLN A 78 -28.69 39.51 -17.31
CA GLN A 78 -29.67 38.46 -17.01
C GLN A 78 -29.64 38.02 -15.54
N LEU A 79 -28.63 38.46 -14.79
CA LEU A 79 -28.42 38.03 -13.42
C LEU A 79 -28.55 39.24 -12.50
N THR A 80 -28.92 38.98 -11.25
CA THR A 80 -28.96 39.97 -10.18
C THR A 80 -28.00 39.56 -9.05
N LEU A 81 -27.73 40.48 -8.14
CA LEU A 81 -27.01 40.18 -6.90
C LEU A 81 -28.03 40.00 -5.78
N SER A 82 -27.98 38.86 -5.06
CA SER A 82 -28.86 38.60 -3.92
C SER A 82 -28.53 39.51 -2.75
N ASP A 83 -29.52 39.78 -1.90
CA ASP A 83 -29.35 40.62 -0.72
C ASP A 83 -28.30 40.06 0.25
N SER A 84 -28.25 38.73 0.43
CA SER A 84 -27.23 38.08 1.26
C SER A 84 -25.80 38.32 0.72
N HIS A 85 -25.59 38.21 -0.59
CA HIS A 85 -24.29 38.51 -1.18
C HIS A 85 -23.95 40.01 -1.15
N ARG A 86 -24.97 40.87 -1.27
CA ARG A 86 -24.82 42.32 -1.09
C ARG A 86 -24.36 42.65 0.33
N GLU A 87 -24.96 42.04 1.36
CA GLU A 87 -24.53 42.18 2.75
C GLU A 87 -23.10 41.67 2.98
N GLN A 88 -22.74 40.53 2.39
CA GLN A 88 -21.35 40.02 2.46
C GLN A 88 -20.32 41.00 1.88
N LEU A 89 -20.67 41.70 0.80
CA LEU A 89 -19.82 42.73 0.20
C LEU A 89 -19.77 44.00 1.05
N LYS A 90 -20.91 44.42 1.63
CA LYS A 90 -20.96 45.53 2.59
C LYS A 90 -20.10 45.27 3.82
N ASN A 91 -20.14 44.06 4.36
CA ASN A 91 -19.31 43.64 5.48
C ASN A 91 -17.80 43.65 5.13
N ARG A 92 -17.44 43.58 3.85
CA ARG A 92 -16.07 43.77 3.36
C ARG A 92 -15.70 45.24 3.11
N GLY A 93 -16.61 46.19 3.35
CA GLY A 93 -16.35 47.62 3.19
C GLY A 93 -16.79 48.21 1.85
N PHE A 94 -17.55 47.49 1.03
CA PHE A 94 -18.15 48.07 -0.18
C PHE A 94 -19.39 48.91 0.15
N THR A 95 -19.50 50.08 -0.49
CA THR A 95 -20.73 50.87 -0.53
C THR A 95 -21.68 50.38 -1.62
N ASP A 96 -22.98 50.69 -1.53
CA ASP A 96 -23.95 50.27 -2.56
C ASP A 96 -23.58 50.77 -3.96
N SER A 97 -23.12 52.00 -4.09
CA SER A 97 -22.68 52.56 -5.39
C SER A 97 -21.48 51.81 -5.97
N GLN A 98 -20.53 51.37 -5.13
CA GLN A 98 -19.37 50.58 -5.55
C GLN A 98 -19.78 49.15 -5.94
N ILE A 99 -20.74 48.54 -5.24
CA ILE A 99 -21.29 47.22 -5.58
C ILE A 99 -21.96 47.24 -6.96
N GLU A 100 -22.75 48.29 -7.24
CA GLU A 100 -23.37 48.46 -8.55
C GLU A 100 -22.33 48.64 -9.65
N ALA A 101 -21.29 49.46 -9.40
CA ALA A 101 -20.20 49.67 -10.35
C ALA A 101 -19.38 48.38 -10.61
N ALA A 102 -19.25 47.51 -9.61
CA ALA A 102 -18.50 46.25 -9.71
C ALA A 102 -19.13 45.21 -10.66
N ASN A 103 -20.45 45.31 -10.90
CA ASN A 103 -21.24 44.34 -11.65
C ASN A 103 -21.13 42.89 -11.15
N TYR A 104 -20.95 42.67 -9.85
CA TYR A 104 -21.00 41.33 -9.26
C TYR A 104 -22.42 40.75 -9.36
N ARG A 105 -22.52 39.43 -9.55
CA ARG A 105 -23.79 38.70 -9.70
C ARG A 105 -23.83 37.45 -8.86
N SER A 106 -25.02 37.05 -8.42
CA SER A 106 -25.22 35.78 -7.73
C SER A 106 -25.55 34.69 -8.74
N VAL A 107 -24.94 33.52 -8.57
CA VAL A 107 -25.20 32.37 -9.43
C VAL A 107 -25.41 31.12 -8.58
N THR A 108 -26.31 30.25 -9.03
CA THR A 108 -26.46 28.91 -8.45
C THR A 108 -25.58 27.91 -9.21
N GLN A 109 -25.55 26.69 -8.71
CA GLN A 109 -24.96 25.57 -9.43
C GLN A 109 -25.65 25.41 -10.80
N TRP A 110 -24.86 25.32 -11.88
CA TRP A 110 -25.32 25.20 -13.26
C TRP A 110 -26.31 26.30 -13.68
N GLN A 111 -25.95 27.56 -13.40
CA GLN A 111 -26.81 28.73 -13.62
C GLN A 111 -27.41 28.75 -15.03
N LYS A 112 -28.75 28.84 -15.12
CA LYS A 112 -29.46 29.02 -16.39
C LYS A 112 -29.48 30.49 -16.79
N LEU A 113 -29.52 30.74 -18.09
CA LEU A 113 -29.65 32.07 -18.69
C LEU A 113 -30.99 32.15 -19.43
N ASP A 114 -31.64 33.31 -19.36
CA ASP A 114 -32.95 33.57 -19.97
C ASP A 114 -32.86 33.61 -21.50
N PHE A 115 -31.75 34.08 -22.05
CA PHE A 115 -31.46 34.09 -23.48
C PHE A 115 -30.02 33.68 -23.78
N SER A 116 -29.82 33.19 -25.01
CA SER A 116 -28.56 32.59 -25.40
C SER A 116 -27.43 33.61 -25.55
N VAL A 117 -26.25 33.22 -25.09
CA VAL A 117 -24.97 33.89 -25.32
C VAL A 117 -24.07 32.99 -26.14
N SER A 118 -22.98 33.54 -26.66
CA SER A 118 -22.05 32.77 -27.47
C SER A 118 -21.50 31.59 -26.68
N ASN A 119 -21.76 30.37 -27.17
CA ASN A 119 -21.16 29.15 -26.62
C ASN A 119 -19.62 29.11 -26.80
N ARG A 120 -19.03 30.10 -27.50
CA ARG A 120 -17.59 30.34 -27.65
C ARG A 120 -16.95 31.04 -26.47
N LEU A 121 -17.72 31.60 -25.55
CA LEU A 121 -17.20 32.16 -24.31
C LEU A 121 -16.84 31.05 -23.31
N ALA A 122 -15.67 31.16 -22.68
CA ALA A 122 -15.22 30.22 -21.65
C ALA A 122 -16.20 30.24 -20.47
N GLY A 123 -16.58 29.07 -19.96
CA GLY A 123 -17.54 28.95 -18.85
C GLY A 123 -19.01 28.91 -19.24
N THR A 124 -19.36 29.09 -20.52
CA THR A 124 -20.73 28.85 -21.02
C THR A 124 -20.95 27.39 -21.41
N ASN A 125 -22.18 26.90 -21.28
CA ASN A 125 -22.56 25.55 -21.70
C ASN A 125 -22.64 25.43 -23.24
N LYS A 126 -22.75 24.20 -23.75
CA LYS A 126 -22.75 23.92 -25.22
C LYS A 126 -23.85 24.68 -25.99
N ARG A 127 -24.97 25.00 -25.34
CA ARG A 127 -26.13 25.69 -25.93
C ARG A 127 -26.10 27.20 -25.75
N GLY A 128 -25.15 27.74 -24.97
CA GLY A 128 -25.11 29.16 -24.63
C GLY A 128 -26.25 29.63 -23.70
N LEU A 129 -27.02 28.71 -23.12
CA LEU A 129 -28.21 29.00 -22.27
C LEU A 129 -27.94 28.79 -20.78
N GLY A 130 -26.67 28.78 -20.39
CA GLY A 130 -26.29 28.55 -19.00
C GLY A 130 -24.77 28.61 -18.80
N LEU A 131 -24.38 28.79 -17.54
CA LEU A 131 -22.99 28.82 -17.08
C LEU A 131 -22.61 27.49 -16.44
N ILE A 132 -21.35 27.10 -16.61
CA ILE A 132 -20.75 25.91 -16.00
C ILE A 132 -20.20 26.32 -14.62
N THR A 133 -21.12 26.52 -13.69
CA THR A 133 -20.85 26.85 -12.29
C THR A 133 -21.03 25.59 -11.44
N PRO A 134 -19.96 24.86 -11.06
CA PRO A 134 -20.09 23.61 -10.30
C PRO A 134 -20.58 23.83 -8.86
N ASN A 135 -20.65 25.07 -8.40
CA ASN A 135 -21.16 25.48 -7.08
C ASN A 135 -21.95 26.80 -7.21
N GLY A 136 -22.79 27.08 -6.22
CA GLY A 136 -23.35 28.43 -6.02
C GLY A 136 -22.30 29.41 -5.49
N GLY A 137 -22.48 30.69 -5.81
CA GLY A 137 -21.59 31.74 -5.31
C GLY A 137 -21.73 33.10 -5.99
N ILE A 138 -20.73 33.96 -5.76
CA ILE A 138 -20.61 35.28 -6.37
C ILE A 138 -19.76 35.18 -7.64
N LEU A 139 -20.36 35.55 -8.77
CA LEU A 139 -19.73 35.67 -10.08
C LEU A 139 -19.04 37.04 -10.21
N ILE A 140 -17.74 37.01 -10.48
CA ILE A 140 -16.86 38.17 -10.54
C ILE A 140 -16.40 38.35 -12.00
N PRO A 141 -16.89 39.38 -12.72
CA PRO A 141 -16.39 39.72 -14.04
C PRO A 141 -15.01 40.38 -13.91
N ILE A 142 -14.06 39.96 -14.75
CA ILE A 142 -12.67 40.41 -14.69
C ILE A 142 -12.40 41.47 -15.77
N PRO A 143 -12.20 42.76 -15.41
CA PRO A 143 -11.90 43.81 -16.37
C PRO A 143 -10.42 43.81 -16.76
N ASP A 144 -10.13 44.10 -18.04
CA ASP A 144 -8.79 44.42 -18.53
C ASP A 144 -8.46 45.91 -18.33
N VAL A 145 -7.27 46.33 -18.75
CA VAL A 145 -6.82 47.72 -18.67
C VAL A 145 -7.70 48.71 -19.44
N ASN A 146 -8.49 48.26 -20.42
CA ASN A 146 -9.44 49.10 -21.16
C ASN A 146 -10.85 49.08 -20.53
N GLY A 147 -11.05 48.37 -19.43
CA GLY A 147 -12.35 48.18 -18.78
C GLY A 147 -13.26 47.18 -19.50
N LEU A 148 -12.71 46.40 -20.45
CA LEU A 148 -13.42 45.31 -21.11
C LEU A 148 -13.42 44.08 -20.21
N TYR A 149 -14.58 43.44 -20.04
CA TYR A 149 -14.63 42.18 -19.30
C TYR A 149 -14.11 41.02 -20.17
N VAL A 150 -13.09 40.31 -19.68
CA VAL A 150 -12.34 39.31 -20.46
C VAL A 150 -12.47 37.88 -19.92
N GLY A 151 -13.07 37.72 -18.74
CA GLY A 151 -13.36 36.42 -18.12
C GLY A 151 -14.17 36.53 -16.83
N PHE A 152 -14.42 35.37 -16.21
CA PHE A 152 -15.14 35.26 -14.94
C PHE A 152 -14.39 34.40 -13.93
N GLN A 153 -14.44 34.83 -12.67
CA GLN A 153 -14.09 34.01 -11.53
C GLN A 153 -15.31 33.80 -10.63
N LEU A 154 -15.49 32.59 -10.13
CA LEU A 154 -16.54 32.23 -9.18
C LEU A 154 -15.95 32.15 -7.77
N ARG A 155 -16.49 32.96 -6.85
CA ARG A 155 -16.28 32.83 -5.41
C ARG A 155 -17.36 31.91 -4.85
N LYS A 156 -17.00 30.70 -4.40
CA LYS A 156 -17.96 29.71 -3.86
C LYS A 156 -18.53 30.12 -2.49
N ASP A 157 -19.78 29.76 -2.23
CA ASP A 157 -20.39 29.91 -0.90
C ASP A 157 -19.81 28.89 0.10
N ASN A 158 -19.81 27.59 -0.27
CA ASN A 158 -19.25 26.52 0.57
C ASN A 158 -17.74 26.32 0.33
N LEU A 159 -16.96 26.31 1.41
CA LEU A 159 -15.49 26.32 1.40
C LEU A 159 -14.81 24.97 1.66
N ASP A 160 -15.56 23.89 1.81
CA ASP A 160 -15.07 22.58 2.30
C ASP A 160 -13.96 21.93 1.44
N ASP A 161 -13.84 22.31 0.15
CA ASP A 161 -12.88 21.75 -0.82
C ASP A 161 -11.56 22.57 -0.97
N GLY A 162 -11.26 23.50 -0.06
CA GLY A 162 -9.98 24.23 -0.02
C GLY A 162 -9.72 25.29 -1.11
N ASN A 163 -10.33 25.18 -2.30
CA ASN A 163 -10.21 26.19 -3.37
C ASN A 163 -11.31 27.27 -3.27
N LYS A 164 -10.97 28.46 -2.74
CA LYS A 164 -11.91 29.58 -2.50
C LYS A 164 -12.48 30.23 -3.77
N TYR A 165 -11.70 30.25 -4.85
CA TYR A 165 -12.03 30.89 -6.14
C TYR A 165 -11.74 29.95 -7.31
N ILE A 166 -12.61 29.94 -8.34
CA ILE A 166 -12.49 29.07 -9.52
C ILE A 166 -12.68 29.89 -10.79
N TRP A 167 -11.79 29.72 -11.78
CA TRP A 167 -11.98 30.29 -13.12
C TRP A 167 -13.05 29.51 -13.88
N LEU A 168 -14.04 30.22 -14.46
CA LEU A 168 -15.01 29.55 -15.31
C LEU A 168 -14.35 29.12 -16.62
N SER A 169 -14.42 27.81 -16.88
CA SER A 169 -13.87 27.14 -18.07
C SER A 169 -14.81 25.99 -18.47
N ASN A 170 -14.58 25.38 -19.64
CA ASN A 170 -15.30 24.18 -20.03
C ASN A 170 -14.36 23.19 -20.75
N GLU A 171 -14.78 21.92 -20.89
CA GLU A 171 -13.97 20.84 -21.51
C GLU A 171 -13.40 21.22 -22.89
N ALA A 172 -14.09 22.11 -23.61
CA ALA A 172 -13.70 22.56 -24.94
C ALA A 172 -12.96 23.91 -24.94
N LYS A 173 -12.87 24.68 -23.85
CA LYS A 173 -12.37 26.08 -23.86
C LYS A 173 -11.69 26.45 -22.54
N SER A 174 -10.43 26.86 -22.67
CA SER A 174 -9.65 27.46 -21.58
C SER A 174 -10.04 28.93 -21.37
N THR A 175 -9.92 29.44 -20.14
CA THR A 175 -10.11 30.85 -19.80
C THR A 175 -9.03 31.77 -20.38
N LYS A 176 -7.91 31.19 -20.84
CA LYS A 176 -6.80 31.92 -21.45
C LYS A 176 -7.23 32.82 -22.60
N LEU A 177 -6.57 33.97 -22.72
CA LEU A 177 -6.79 34.96 -23.78
C LEU A 177 -6.18 34.47 -25.12
N PRO A 178 -6.44 35.15 -26.26
CA PRO A 178 -5.88 34.73 -27.55
C PRO A 178 -4.35 34.59 -27.60
N ASN A 179 -3.64 35.28 -26.72
CA ASN A 179 -2.18 35.18 -26.56
C ASN A 179 -1.74 33.97 -25.69
N GLY A 180 -2.66 33.18 -25.15
CA GLY A 180 -2.39 31.98 -24.34
C GLY A 180 -2.11 32.25 -22.86
N GLU A 181 -2.16 33.51 -22.42
CA GLU A 181 -1.99 33.93 -21.02
C GLU A 181 -3.34 33.95 -20.27
N LEU A 182 -3.30 33.90 -18.94
CA LEU A 182 -4.51 34.04 -18.13
C LEU A 182 -4.88 35.53 -18.01
N PRO A 183 -6.18 35.86 -17.91
CA PRO A 183 -6.57 37.24 -17.65
C PRO A 183 -6.04 37.74 -16.30
N ILE A 184 -5.50 38.96 -16.29
CA ILE A 184 -5.26 39.74 -15.08
C ILE A 184 -6.36 40.79 -14.94
N ALA A 185 -6.70 41.17 -13.72
CA ALA A 185 -7.71 42.18 -13.46
C ALA A 185 -7.06 43.56 -13.37
N VAL A 186 -7.61 44.58 -14.02
CA VAL A 186 -7.18 45.97 -13.87
C VAL A 186 -8.37 46.81 -13.44
N TYR A 187 -8.28 47.39 -12.25
CA TYR A 187 -9.30 48.29 -11.73
C TYR A 187 -8.76 49.72 -11.69
N LYS A 188 -9.56 50.66 -12.19
CA LYS A 188 -9.25 52.09 -12.22
C LYS A 188 -10.26 52.86 -11.39
N PRO A 189 -9.83 53.79 -10.52
CA PRO A 189 -10.74 54.67 -9.81
C PRO A 189 -11.25 55.78 -10.74
N SER A 190 -12.40 56.38 -10.40
CA SER A 190 -13.04 57.43 -11.21
C SER A 190 -12.22 58.73 -11.25
N GLN A 191 -11.41 58.97 -10.23
CA GLN A 191 -10.42 60.03 -10.17
C GLN A 191 -9.11 59.41 -9.68
N VAL A 192 -8.04 59.58 -10.46
CA VAL A 192 -6.71 59.08 -10.09
C VAL A 192 -6.04 60.13 -9.21
N SER A 193 -5.67 59.75 -7.98
CA SER A 193 -5.08 60.64 -6.98
C SER A 193 -3.62 61.00 -7.32
N ASP A 194 -2.87 60.06 -7.89
CA ASP A 194 -1.45 60.21 -8.20
C ASP A 194 -1.11 59.64 -9.58
N ASP A 195 -0.63 60.49 -10.47
CA ASP A 195 -0.32 60.12 -11.85
C ASP A 195 0.95 59.25 -11.91
N GLY A 196 0.83 58.04 -12.47
CA GLY A 196 1.92 57.09 -12.65
C GLY A 196 2.22 56.13 -11.48
N ILE A 197 1.38 56.05 -10.45
CA ILE A 197 1.47 55.00 -9.41
C ILE A 197 0.50 53.86 -9.72
N VAL A 198 0.98 52.61 -9.72
CA VAL A 198 0.15 51.42 -9.93
C VAL A 198 0.35 50.40 -8.81
N GLY A 199 -0.74 49.94 -8.21
CA GLY A 199 -0.73 48.91 -7.17
C GLY A 199 -0.82 47.48 -7.72
N LEU A 200 -0.20 46.52 -7.05
CA LEU A 200 -0.31 45.09 -7.33
C LEU A 200 -0.85 44.34 -6.10
N THR A 201 -1.86 43.50 -6.28
CA THR A 201 -2.43 42.67 -5.20
C THR A 201 -2.57 41.21 -5.64
N GLU A 202 -2.62 40.28 -4.70
CA GLU A 202 -3.04 38.91 -5.00
C GLU A 202 -4.56 38.82 -5.21
N GLY A 203 -4.96 37.94 -6.14
CA GLY A 203 -6.34 37.76 -6.55
C GLY A 203 -6.79 38.74 -7.64
N THR A 204 -7.93 38.44 -8.26
CA THR A 204 -8.46 39.18 -9.42
C THR A 204 -9.82 39.84 -9.12
N GLY A 205 -10.38 39.61 -7.94
CA GLY A 205 -11.75 39.98 -7.58
C GLY A 205 -11.85 41.17 -6.61
N PHE A 206 -12.39 40.92 -5.41
CA PHE A 206 -12.76 41.98 -4.45
C PHE A 206 -11.58 42.86 -4.02
N LYS A 207 -10.45 42.22 -3.68
CA LYS A 207 -9.25 42.86 -3.14
C LYS A 207 -8.65 43.94 -4.05
N PRO A 208 -8.27 43.65 -5.31
CA PRO A 208 -7.74 44.68 -6.20
C PRO A 208 -8.74 45.82 -6.45
N TYR A 209 -10.05 45.52 -6.51
CA TYR A 209 -11.06 46.56 -6.74
C TYR A 209 -11.21 47.49 -5.54
N LEU A 210 -11.35 46.95 -4.33
CA LEU A 210 -11.48 47.76 -3.13
C LEU A 210 -10.19 48.54 -2.85
N THR A 211 -9.03 47.93 -3.08
CA THR A 211 -7.72 48.61 -2.94
C THR A 211 -7.63 49.82 -3.87
N SER A 212 -8.07 49.70 -5.12
CA SER A 212 -8.08 50.82 -6.08
C SER A 212 -8.98 51.96 -5.62
N LEU A 213 -10.16 51.64 -5.08
CA LEU A 213 -11.10 52.63 -4.56
C LEU A 213 -10.60 53.32 -3.28
N ARG A 214 -9.95 52.58 -2.38
CA ARG A 214 -9.45 53.10 -1.11
C ARG A 214 -8.22 53.99 -1.27
N LEU A 215 -7.34 53.66 -2.21
CA LEU A 215 -6.09 54.37 -2.44
C LEU A 215 -6.18 55.44 -3.53
N GLY A 216 -7.22 55.42 -4.36
CA GLY A 216 -7.34 56.37 -5.48
C GLY A 216 -6.35 56.11 -6.62
N ILE A 217 -5.69 54.94 -6.66
CA ILE A 217 -4.73 54.55 -7.70
C ILE A 217 -5.25 53.36 -8.53
N PRO A 218 -4.78 53.18 -9.79
CA PRO A 218 -5.00 51.95 -10.55
C PRO A 218 -4.37 50.73 -9.86
N VAL A 219 -5.08 49.61 -9.82
CA VAL A 219 -4.58 48.35 -9.21
C VAL A 219 -4.73 47.17 -10.16
N ILE A 220 -3.66 46.40 -10.30
CA ILE A 220 -3.60 45.16 -11.08
C ILE A 220 -3.63 43.96 -10.14
N GLY A 221 -4.56 43.04 -10.38
CA GLY A 221 -4.69 41.79 -9.64
C GLY A 221 -4.39 40.56 -10.49
N ALA A 222 -3.66 39.59 -9.94
CA ALA A 222 -3.41 38.30 -10.58
C ALA A 222 -3.82 37.13 -9.67
N ALA A 223 -4.40 36.08 -10.26
CA ALA A 223 -4.88 34.93 -9.49
C ALA A 223 -3.71 34.23 -8.78
N GLY A 224 -3.74 34.21 -7.44
CA GLY A 224 -2.67 33.67 -6.61
C GLY A 224 -1.32 34.37 -6.79
N GLY A 225 -1.31 35.68 -7.08
CA GLY A 225 -0.08 36.48 -7.19
C GLY A 225 0.81 36.18 -8.41
N ASN A 226 0.32 35.39 -9.37
CA ASN A 226 1.16 34.81 -10.42
C ASN A 226 1.30 35.72 -11.67
N PHE A 227 1.79 36.94 -11.50
CA PHE A 227 1.98 37.92 -12.59
C PHE A 227 2.99 37.44 -13.65
N ALA A 228 4.03 36.70 -13.24
CA ALA A 228 5.09 36.22 -14.14
C ALA A 228 4.58 35.26 -15.23
N SER A 229 3.44 34.60 -15.01
CA SER A 229 2.82 33.69 -15.98
C SER A 229 1.97 34.39 -17.03
N SER A 230 1.79 35.72 -16.92
CA SER A 230 1.03 36.54 -17.86
C SER A 230 1.78 37.86 -18.10
N SER A 231 3.08 37.71 -18.40
CA SER A 231 4.03 38.82 -18.45
C SER A 231 3.77 39.78 -19.61
N ALA A 232 3.22 39.31 -20.73
CA ALA A 232 2.90 40.18 -21.85
C ALA A 232 1.73 41.12 -21.50
N ILE A 233 0.60 40.59 -21.01
CA ILE A 233 -0.54 41.41 -20.59
C ILE A 233 -0.15 42.30 -19.41
N PHE A 234 0.67 41.79 -18.49
CA PHE A 234 1.12 42.55 -17.34
C PHE A 234 1.95 43.77 -17.76
N LYS A 235 2.92 43.58 -18.66
CA LYS A 235 3.74 44.68 -19.18
C LYS A 235 2.90 45.69 -19.96
N GLU A 236 2.03 45.22 -20.85
CA GLU A 236 1.11 46.07 -21.62
C GLU A 236 0.21 46.91 -20.71
N SER A 237 -0.31 46.31 -19.63
CA SER A 237 -1.16 47.00 -18.67
C SER A 237 -0.40 48.11 -17.93
N LEU A 238 0.85 47.88 -17.53
CA LEU A 238 1.68 48.91 -16.89
C LEU A 238 2.00 50.07 -17.84
N GLU A 239 2.34 49.77 -19.09
CA GLU A 239 2.64 50.77 -20.12
C GLU A 239 1.40 51.63 -20.42
N GLN A 240 0.22 51.02 -20.56
CA GLN A 240 -1.03 51.75 -20.80
C GLN A 240 -1.53 52.56 -19.60
N LEU A 241 -1.18 52.15 -18.38
CA LEU A 241 -1.45 52.90 -17.17
C LEU A 241 -0.45 54.04 -16.93
N GLY A 242 0.59 54.18 -17.77
CA GLY A 242 1.64 55.19 -17.58
C GLY A 242 2.44 54.97 -16.29
N ALA A 243 2.59 53.72 -15.85
CA ALA A 243 3.24 53.40 -14.58
C ALA A 243 4.69 53.91 -14.55
N LYS A 244 5.04 54.67 -13.52
CA LYS A 244 6.42 55.07 -13.18
C LYS A 244 6.87 54.33 -11.93
N ARG A 245 5.95 54.19 -10.97
CA ARG A 245 6.15 53.56 -9.67
C ARG A 245 5.12 52.44 -9.47
N VAL A 246 5.60 51.26 -9.09
CA VAL A 246 4.78 50.07 -8.89
C VAL A 246 4.88 49.64 -7.43
N ILE A 247 3.74 49.51 -6.76
CA ILE A 247 3.67 49.16 -5.34
C ILE A 247 3.04 47.77 -5.19
N LEU A 248 3.77 46.81 -4.63
CA LEU A 248 3.22 45.51 -4.26
C LEU A 248 2.57 45.60 -2.87
N PHE A 249 1.35 45.09 -2.74
CA PHE A 249 0.62 44.94 -1.48
C PHE A 249 0.52 43.44 -1.12
N PRO A 250 1.45 42.91 -0.30
CA PRO A 250 1.46 41.49 0.07
C PRO A 250 0.24 41.08 0.91
N ASP A 251 -0.12 39.80 0.83
CA ASP A 251 -1.17 39.20 1.68
C ASP A 251 -0.70 39.07 3.13
N GLY A 252 -1.63 39.16 4.09
CA GLY A 252 -1.32 38.95 5.52
C GLY A 252 -0.72 37.55 5.76
N GLY A 253 0.48 37.50 6.36
CA GLY A 253 1.20 36.24 6.60
C GLY A 253 1.89 35.62 5.38
N SER A 254 1.87 36.28 4.21
CA SER A 254 2.65 35.89 3.01
C SER A 254 4.15 35.77 3.30
N PHE A 255 4.64 36.60 4.20
CA PHE A 255 6.03 36.69 4.60
C PHE A 255 6.59 35.37 5.19
N GLN A 256 5.74 34.59 5.88
CA GLN A 256 6.13 33.29 6.43
C GLN A 256 6.06 32.15 5.39
N ASN A 257 5.47 32.38 4.22
CA ASN A 257 5.26 31.37 3.18
C ASN A 257 6.32 31.48 2.06
N ASN A 258 7.31 30.59 2.10
CA ASN A 258 8.42 30.54 1.13
C ASN A 258 7.97 30.42 -0.34
N ASN A 259 6.82 29.77 -0.61
CA ASN A 259 6.31 29.62 -1.96
C ASN A 259 5.76 30.95 -2.52
N VAL A 260 5.10 31.75 -1.67
CA VAL A 260 4.56 33.07 -2.04
C VAL A 260 5.71 34.08 -2.21
N LEU A 261 6.68 34.05 -1.30
CA LEU A 261 7.87 34.90 -1.41
C LEU A 261 8.68 34.63 -2.71
N SER A 262 8.79 33.36 -3.11
CA SER A 262 9.42 32.97 -4.39
C SER A 262 8.69 33.52 -5.61
N GLN A 263 7.36 33.67 -5.54
CA GLN A 263 6.58 34.31 -6.61
C GLN A 263 6.83 35.82 -6.66
N TYR A 264 6.84 36.50 -5.51
CA TYR A 264 7.16 37.94 -5.46
C TYR A 264 8.55 38.26 -6.00
N ILE A 265 9.56 37.44 -5.68
CA ILE A 265 10.92 37.61 -6.23
C ILE A 265 10.91 37.59 -7.75
N LYS A 266 10.16 36.68 -8.39
CA LYS A 266 10.05 36.63 -9.86
C LYS A 266 9.38 37.89 -10.42
N VAL A 267 8.41 38.45 -9.71
CA VAL A 267 7.77 39.72 -10.11
C VAL A 267 8.75 40.88 -9.98
N PHE A 268 9.52 40.94 -8.89
CA PHE A 268 10.55 41.95 -8.71
C PHE A 268 11.63 41.86 -9.79
N ASP A 269 12.09 40.66 -10.14
CA ASP A 269 13.08 40.44 -11.21
C ASP A 269 12.54 40.93 -12.58
N LEU A 270 11.26 40.65 -12.88
CA LEU A 270 10.62 41.14 -14.10
C LEU A 270 10.50 42.67 -14.13
N LEU A 271 10.00 43.28 -13.06
CA LEU A 271 9.84 44.73 -12.97
C LEU A 271 11.20 45.46 -13.00
N LYS A 272 12.23 44.91 -12.35
CA LYS A 272 13.62 45.39 -12.44
C LYS A 272 14.13 45.29 -13.88
N SER A 273 13.88 44.18 -14.57
CA SER A 273 14.27 44.01 -15.98
C SER A 273 13.58 44.98 -16.95
N TRP A 274 12.41 45.51 -16.56
CA TRP A 274 11.66 46.52 -17.32
C TRP A 274 11.89 47.96 -16.82
N ASN A 275 12.81 48.15 -15.88
CA ASN A 275 13.25 49.45 -15.37
C ASN A 275 12.13 50.27 -14.68
N TYR A 276 11.20 49.62 -13.98
CA TYR A 276 10.21 50.29 -13.12
C TYR A 276 10.75 50.52 -11.70
N GLN A 277 10.32 51.59 -11.04
CA GLN A 277 10.54 51.76 -9.60
C GLN A 277 9.57 50.88 -8.81
N ILE A 278 10.08 50.12 -7.84
CA ILE A 278 9.31 49.10 -7.10
C ILE A 278 9.38 49.37 -5.61
N ASP A 279 8.21 49.46 -4.97
CA ASP A 279 8.09 49.48 -3.52
C ASP A 279 7.15 48.38 -3.02
N VAL A 280 7.27 48.05 -1.75
CA VAL A 280 6.45 47.07 -1.06
C VAL A 280 5.76 47.74 0.13
N ALA A 281 4.43 47.68 0.16
CA ALA A 281 3.65 48.23 1.25
C ALA A 281 3.76 47.34 2.50
N TRP A 282 4.09 47.96 3.64
CA TRP A 282 4.34 47.30 4.90
C TRP A 282 3.56 47.98 6.04
N TRP A 283 2.77 47.19 6.76
CA TRP A 283 2.03 47.60 7.96
C TRP A 283 2.12 46.53 9.06
N GLU A 284 3.25 45.81 9.09
CA GLU A 284 3.56 44.72 10.03
C GLU A 284 2.69 43.47 9.84
N GLN A 285 2.37 43.12 8.59
CA GLN A 285 1.46 42.03 8.21
C GLN A 285 2.05 40.61 8.34
N LEU A 286 2.53 40.24 9.53
CA LEU A 286 3.27 38.99 9.80
C LEU A 286 2.40 37.73 9.86
N GLN A 287 1.14 37.86 10.25
CA GLN A 287 0.17 36.79 10.42
C GLN A 287 -1.06 37.03 9.55
N LYS A 288 -1.84 35.97 9.29
CA LYS A 288 -3.11 36.10 8.55
C LYS A 288 -4.15 36.96 9.29
N SER A 289 -4.05 37.06 10.62
CA SER A 289 -4.93 37.87 11.47
C SER A 289 -4.71 39.38 11.32
N ASP A 290 -3.58 39.79 10.75
CA ASP A 290 -3.23 41.22 10.64
C ASP A 290 -4.01 41.95 9.53
N GLY A 291 -4.73 41.17 8.72
CA GLY A 291 -5.62 41.64 7.67
C GLY A 291 -4.91 41.95 6.36
N ASP A 292 -5.65 41.80 5.28
CA ASP A 292 -5.24 42.20 3.94
C ASP A 292 -5.46 43.71 3.71
N ILE A 293 -4.85 44.28 2.65
CA ILE A 293 -4.97 45.72 2.32
C ILE A 293 -6.44 46.19 2.18
N ASP A 294 -7.34 45.31 1.77
CA ASP A 294 -8.77 45.62 1.66
C ASP A 294 -9.49 45.59 3.03
N GLU A 295 -8.94 44.93 4.05
CA GLU A 295 -9.57 44.68 5.35
C GLU A 295 -9.01 45.56 6.50
N ILE A 296 -7.89 46.26 6.30
CA ILE A 296 -7.29 47.13 7.34
C ILE A 296 -8.10 48.41 7.61
N SER A 297 -7.98 49.01 8.80
CA SER A 297 -8.63 50.29 9.14
C SER A 297 -8.03 51.49 8.39
N ASN A 298 -8.78 52.62 8.31
CA ASN A 298 -8.28 53.84 7.66
C ASN A 298 -7.05 54.44 8.36
N ASP A 299 -6.92 54.26 9.68
CA ASP A 299 -5.75 54.73 10.42
C ASP A 299 -4.50 53.90 10.08
N LYS A 300 -4.64 52.57 9.97
CA LYS A 300 -3.55 51.70 9.47
C LYS A 300 -3.18 52.01 8.03
N LEU A 301 -4.16 52.31 7.18
CA LEU A 301 -3.92 52.65 5.78
C LEU A 301 -3.08 53.93 5.64
N LYS A 302 -3.31 54.93 6.50
CA LYS A 302 -2.47 56.16 6.55
C LYS A 302 -1.06 55.91 7.10
N ALA A 303 -0.85 54.83 7.85
CA ALA A 303 0.41 54.49 8.49
C ALA A 303 1.26 53.46 7.72
N ILE A 304 0.86 53.09 6.49
CA ILE A 304 1.62 52.14 5.65
C ILE A 304 3.01 52.72 5.35
N ALA A 305 4.05 51.95 5.68
CA ALA A 305 5.42 52.21 5.24
C ALA A 305 5.63 51.61 3.85
N TYR A 306 6.28 52.35 2.95
CA TYR A 306 6.66 51.85 1.63
C TYR A 306 8.15 51.53 1.63
N LEU A 307 8.46 50.23 1.67
CA LEU A 307 9.82 49.71 1.72
C LEU A 307 10.36 49.47 0.32
N SER A 308 11.65 49.70 0.10
CA SER A 308 12.32 49.19 -1.10
C SER A 308 12.35 47.66 -1.11
N VAL A 309 12.54 47.06 -2.29
CA VAL A 309 12.65 45.59 -2.42
C VAL A 309 13.75 45.03 -1.51
N ASP A 310 14.88 45.73 -1.39
CA ASP A 310 16.01 45.24 -0.60
C ASP A 310 15.75 45.38 0.91
N GLU A 311 15.09 46.44 1.37
CA GLU A 311 14.64 46.59 2.76
C GLU A 311 13.58 45.54 3.14
N PHE A 312 12.59 45.31 2.27
CA PHE A 312 11.56 44.29 2.48
C PHE A 312 12.18 42.88 2.56
N LEU A 313 13.15 42.58 1.69
CA LEU A 313 13.89 41.32 1.74
C LEU A 313 14.86 41.23 2.94
N ALA A 314 15.32 42.36 3.49
CA ALA A 314 16.18 42.41 4.68
C ALA A 314 15.42 42.09 5.97
N PHE A 315 14.11 42.38 6.05
CA PHE A 315 13.28 41.93 7.17
C PHE A 315 13.13 40.40 7.20
N SER A 316 13.29 39.71 6.06
CA SER A 316 13.20 38.25 5.97
C SER A 316 14.25 37.58 6.86
N PRO A 317 13.88 36.57 7.70
CA PRO A 317 14.84 35.77 8.46
C PRO A 317 15.87 35.04 7.58
N ASN A 318 15.67 35.04 6.27
CA ASN A 318 16.57 34.46 5.31
C ASN A 318 16.61 35.30 4.03
N GLN A 319 17.64 36.13 3.87
CA GLN A 319 18.28 36.28 2.57
C GLN A 319 19.74 36.79 2.65
N LYS A 320 20.67 36.01 2.07
CA LYS A 320 22.00 36.46 1.65
C LYS A 320 21.96 36.92 0.17
N PRO A 321 22.86 37.83 -0.26
CA PRO A 321 22.86 38.45 -1.59
C PRO A 321 23.27 37.52 -2.74
N THR A 322 23.12 38.02 -3.97
CA THR A 322 22.67 37.26 -5.16
C THR A 322 23.77 36.83 -6.14
N GLN A 323 25.06 36.95 -5.82
CA GLN A 323 26.14 36.39 -6.67
C GLN A 323 26.99 35.30 -6.00
N ASP A 324 26.93 35.16 -4.68
CA ASP A 324 27.52 34.03 -3.93
C ASP A 324 26.63 32.77 -3.90
N LYS A 325 25.42 32.84 -4.47
CA LYS A 325 24.35 31.82 -4.35
C LYS A 325 24.59 30.50 -5.12
N LEU A 326 25.58 30.41 -6.01
CA LEU A 326 25.89 29.14 -6.69
C LEU A 326 26.96 28.31 -5.94
N ILE A 327 27.81 28.98 -5.17
CA ILE A 327 29.03 28.40 -4.61
C ILE A 327 28.90 28.20 -3.08
N SER A 328 28.32 29.16 -2.37
CA SER A 328 27.99 29.03 -0.93
C SER A 328 26.84 28.05 -0.67
N LYS A 329 25.96 27.87 -1.66
CA LYS A 329 24.83 26.94 -1.60
C LYS A 329 25.31 25.50 -1.57
N ASN A 330 26.36 25.14 -2.31
CA ASN A 330 26.97 23.82 -2.20
C ASN A 330 27.58 23.61 -0.82
N ARG A 331 28.24 24.60 -0.22
CA ARG A 331 28.95 24.48 1.07
C ARG A 331 28.04 24.36 2.30
N TRP A 332 26.98 25.18 2.39
CA TRP A 332 26.00 25.11 3.50
C TRP A 332 25.00 23.98 3.33
N THR A 333 24.59 23.66 2.08
CA THR A 333 23.81 22.44 1.86
C THR A 333 24.66 21.22 2.14
N PHE A 334 25.91 21.08 1.69
CA PHE A 334 26.76 19.92 2.04
C PHE A 334 26.95 19.75 3.55
N LYS A 335 27.27 20.81 4.30
CA LYS A 335 27.51 20.70 5.75
C LYS A 335 26.24 20.29 6.52
N LYS A 336 25.07 20.80 6.11
CA LYS A 336 23.76 20.45 6.68
C LYS A 336 23.25 19.09 6.15
N LEU A 337 23.60 18.72 4.92
CA LEU A 337 23.29 17.43 4.29
C LEU A 337 24.13 16.35 4.98
N VAL A 338 25.46 16.46 5.03
CA VAL A 338 26.36 15.52 5.72
C VAL A 338 25.99 15.36 7.19
N SER A 339 25.72 16.45 7.94
CA SER A 339 25.23 16.39 9.32
C SER A 339 23.82 15.77 9.48
N GLN A 340 22.87 16.07 8.58
CA GLN A 340 21.54 15.43 8.60
C GLN A 340 21.57 14.00 8.05
N LEU A 341 22.61 13.62 7.31
CA LEU A 341 22.80 12.33 6.66
C LEU A 341 23.60 11.36 7.53
N THR A 342 24.55 11.80 8.35
CA THR A 342 25.08 10.98 9.46
C THR A 342 23.98 10.71 10.48
N GLU A 343 23.10 11.68 10.77
CA GLU A 343 21.88 11.44 11.55
C GLU A 343 20.83 10.54 10.85
N LYS A 344 20.75 10.54 9.50
CA LYS A 344 19.76 9.73 8.73
C LYS A 344 20.25 8.35 8.31
N ALA A 345 21.53 8.13 8.06
CA ALA A 345 22.14 6.82 7.90
C ALA A 345 21.99 6.03 9.21
N ASN A 346 22.15 6.71 10.35
CA ASN A 346 21.79 6.21 11.69
C ASN A 346 20.26 6.08 11.93
N ARG A 347 19.43 6.55 10.99
CA ARG A 347 17.94 6.46 11.00
C ARG A 347 17.37 5.81 9.74
N ILE A 348 18.06 4.88 9.08
CA ILE A 348 17.35 3.81 8.36
C ILE A 348 16.68 2.98 9.46
N LYS A 349 15.59 3.52 10.02
CA LYS A 349 14.75 2.75 10.91
C LYS A 349 14.09 1.70 10.02
N PRO A 350 14.25 0.40 10.33
CA PRO A 350 13.56 -0.64 9.60
C PRO A 350 12.07 -0.30 9.54
N VAL A 351 11.44 -0.56 8.39
CA VAL A 351 10.02 -0.26 8.21
C VAL A 351 9.23 -1.35 8.95
N GLY A 352 9.09 -1.17 10.27
CA GLY A 352 8.33 -2.00 11.19
C GLY A 352 7.51 -1.14 12.15
N PHE A 353 6.71 -1.77 13.01
CA PHE A 353 5.92 -1.12 14.06
C PHE A 353 6.84 -0.51 15.14
N GLY A 354 7.49 0.61 14.83
CA GLY A 354 8.37 1.31 15.76
C GLY A 354 9.62 0.53 16.18
N LYS A 355 10.54 1.24 16.83
CA LYS A 355 11.43 0.58 17.81
C LYS A 355 10.57 0.39 19.05
N THR A 356 9.68 -0.60 19.08
CA THR A 356 9.48 -1.26 20.36
C THR A 356 10.81 -1.91 20.65
N GLU A 357 11.38 -1.67 21.84
CA GLU A 357 12.46 -2.50 22.34
C GLU A 357 12.12 -3.95 21.99
N PRO A 358 13.08 -4.76 21.50
CA PRO A 358 12.83 -6.19 21.39
C PRO A 358 12.33 -6.56 22.77
N THR A 359 11.03 -6.79 22.88
CA THR A 359 10.49 -7.33 24.11
C THR A 359 11.14 -8.68 24.08
N GLU A 360 12.21 -8.82 24.87
CA GLU A 360 12.63 -10.13 25.32
C GLU A 360 11.32 -10.79 25.68
N LEU A 361 10.89 -11.71 24.81
CA LEU A 361 9.78 -12.58 25.12
C LEU A 361 10.25 -13.17 26.44
N LEU A 362 9.63 -12.73 27.54
CA LEU A 362 10.02 -13.17 28.87
C LEU A 362 10.23 -14.67 28.75
N PRO A 363 11.43 -15.17 29.07
CA PRO A 363 11.78 -16.55 28.78
C PRO A 363 10.65 -17.42 29.32
N ILE A 364 10.08 -18.24 28.43
CA ILE A 364 8.97 -19.10 28.80
C ILE A 364 9.50 -19.99 29.92
N GLU A 365 8.93 -19.87 31.12
CA GLU A 365 9.27 -20.77 32.21
C GLU A 365 8.83 -22.18 31.81
N SER A 366 9.80 -23.00 31.44
CA SER A 366 9.57 -24.36 30.95
C SER A 366 10.46 -25.35 31.70
N LYS A 367 9.93 -26.55 31.98
CA LYS A 367 10.74 -27.65 32.49
C LYS A 367 11.61 -28.20 31.35
N LYS A 368 12.92 -28.10 31.53
CA LYS A 368 13.89 -28.57 30.55
C LYS A 368 14.11 -30.07 30.64
N TYR A 369 14.24 -30.73 29.50
CA TYR A 369 14.53 -32.16 29.39
C TYR A 369 15.52 -32.45 28.26
N GLN A 370 16.24 -33.58 28.32
CA GLN A 370 17.15 -33.97 27.25
C GLN A 370 16.39 -34.64 26.10
N LYS A 371 16.87 -34.44 24.86
CA LYS A 371 16.19 -34.92 23.64
C LYS A 371 15.79 -36.40 23.68
N CYS A 372 16.62 -37.26 24.26
CA CYS A 372 16.36 -38.71 24.34
C CYS A 372 15.22 -39.06 25.31
N ASP A 373 14.90 -38.16 26.24
CA ASP A 373 13.94 -38.39 27.31
C ASP A 373 12.55 -37.82 26.99
N ARG A 374 12.32 -37.31 25.76
CA ARG A 374 11.05 -36.67 25.37
C ARG A 374 9.84 -37.56 25.65
N LEU A 375 9.90 -38.82 25.20
CA LEU A 375 8.81 -39.77 25.37
C LEU A 375 8.51 -40.00 26.85
N GLN A 376 9.56 -40.21 27.64
CA GLN A 376 9.44 -40.39 29.09
C GLN A 376 8.86 -39.13 29.75
N THR A 377 9.30 -37.95 29.35
CA THR A 377 8.79 -36.67 29.86
C THR A 377 7.30 -36.49 29.58
N TRP A 378 6.84 -36.91 28.40
CA TRP A 378 5.41 -36.90 28.08
C TRP A 378 4.60 -37.92 28.90
N LEU A 379 5.19 -39.07 29.23
CA LEU A 379 4.56 -40.11 30.05
C LEU A 379 4.49 -39.68 31.53
N ASP A 380 5.60 -39.20 32.09
CA ASP A 380 5.76 -38.86 33.52
C ASP A 380 4.98 -37.60 33.95
N SER A 381 4.62 -36.73 33.01
CA SER A 381 3.84 -35.53 33.34
C SER A 381 2.44 -35.91 33.82
N GLU A 382 2.05 -35.49 35.02
CA GLU A 382 0.68 -35.67 35.54
C GLU A 382 -0.30 -34.63 34.97
N ALA A 383 0.19 -33.60 34.26
CA ALA A 383 -0.66 -32.56 33.71
C ALA A 383 -1.51 -33.08 32.55
N LYS A 384 -2.81 -32.80 32.61
CA LYS A 384 -3.74 -33.09 31.51
C LYS A 384 -3.36 -32.36 30.22
N ASN A 385 -2.95 -31.09 30.33
CA ASN A 385 -2.58 -30.25 29.20
C ASN A 385 -1.08 -29.94 29.27
N LEU A 386 -0.34 -30.44 28.28
CA LEU A 386 1.10 -30.30 28.18
C LEU A 386 1.47 -29.57 26.88
N LEU A 387 2.25 -28.51 26.96
CA LEU A 387 2.77 -27.78 25.81
C LEU A 387 4.28 -28.04 25.66
N ASP A 388 4.64 -28.65 24.54
CA ASP A 388 6.03 -28.87 24.16
C ASP A 388 6.53 -27.76 23.23
N VAL A 389 7.27 -26.81 23.81
CA VAL A 389 7.87 -25.65 23.12
C VAL A 389 9.24 -25.92 22.51
N SER A 390 9.69 -27.19 22.48
CA SER A 390 11.00 -27.54 21.91
C SER A 390 11.20 -26.96 20.51
N GLY A 391 12.43 -26.51 20.23
CA GLY A 391 12.79 -25.94 18.93
C GLY A 391 12.38 -26.75 17.69
N THR A 392 12.15 -26.05 16.59
CA THR A 392 11.81 -26.67 15.29
C THR A 392 12.92 -27.62 14.83
N GLY A 393 12.56 -28.85 14.45
CA GLY A 393 13.49 -29.83 13.89
C GLY A 393 14.08 -30.83 14.88
N LEU A 394 13.80 -30.66 16.17
CA LEU A 394 14.24 -31.57 17.23
C LEU A 394 13.48 -32.90 17.29
N GLY A 395 12.48 -33.10 16.41
CA GLY A 395 11.82 -34.40 16.23
C GLY A 395 10.49 -34.57 16.95
N LYS A 396 9.83 -33.52 17.45
CA LYS A 396 8.52 -33.61 18.13
C LYS A 396 7.50 -34.51 17.40
N SER A 397 7.17 -34.22 16.15
CA SER A 397 6.24 -35.04 15.36
C SER A 397 6.77 -36.47 15.13
N PHE A 398 8.10 -36.63 15.06
CA PHE A 398 8.71 -37.95 14.88
C PHE A 398 8.52 -38.82 16.14
N ASP A 399 8.75 -38.26 17.32
CA ASP A 399 8.56 -38.96 18.59
C ASP A 399 7.08 -39.20 18.89
N ALA A 400 6.18 -38.27 18.52
CA ALA A 400 4.73 -38.52 18.61
C ALA A 400 4.31 -39.77 17.81
N GLY A 401 4.87 -39.97 16.61
CA GLY A 401 4.61 -41.16 15.80
C GLY A 401 5.21 -42.47 16.34
N ARG A 402 6.09 -42.41 17.35
CA ARG A 402 6.71 -43.59 17.97
C ARG A 402 5.93 -44.11 19.17
N LEU A 403 5.00 -43.33 19.72
CA LEU A 403 4.18 -43.77 20.83
C LEU A 403 3.23 -44.90 20.42
N THR A 404 3.01 -45.81 21.36
CA THR A 404 2.03 -46.89 21.29
C THR A 404 1.17 -46.84 22.55
N VAL A 405 -0.06 -47.35 22.45
CA VAL A 405 -0.99 -47.41 23.59
C VAL A 405 -0.45 -48.26 24.75
N ASP A 406 0.37 -49.27 24.44
CA ASP A 406 0.99 -50.16 25.42
C ASP A 406 1.91 -49.44 26.41
N LEU A 407 2.42 -48.25 26.07
CA LEU A 407 3.29 -47.46 26.95
C LEU A 407 2.54 -46.80 28.11
N PHE A 408 1.21 -46.86 28.12
CA PHE A 408 0.34 -46.26 29.13
C PHE A 408 -0.37 -47.31 29.99
N ASP A 409 0.13 -48.54 30.05
CA ASP A 409 -0.35 -49.62 30.92
C ASP A 409 -1.89 -49.83 30.92
N GLY A 410 -2.53 -49.60 29.77
CA GLY A 410 -3.98 -49.77 29.58
C GLY A 410 -4.85 -48.59 30.07
N GLU A 411 -4.26 -47.44 30.40
CA GLU A 411 -4.99 -46.22 30.76
C GLU A 411 -5.65 -45.53 29.55
N ILE A 412 -5.06 -45.71 28.36
CA ILE A 412 -5.60 -45.21 27.10
C ILE A 412 -5.83 -46.36 26.11
N ASP A 413 -6.82 -46.19 25.24
CA ASP A 413 -7.11 -47.12 24.15
C ASP A 413 -6.75 -46.54 22.77
N ARG A 414 -6.44 -45.23 22.72
CA ARG A 414 -6.25 -44.53 21.46
C ARG A 414 -5.30 -43.33 21.56
N ILE A 415 -4.55 -43.12 20.48
CA ILE A 415 -3.76 -41.93 20.22
C ILE A 415 -4.24 -41.26 18.93
N ILE A 416 -4.58 -39.98 19.01
CA ILE A 416 -5.01 -39.17 17.85
C ILE A 416 -3.97 -38.08 17.59
N TYR A 417 -3.40 -38.09 16.40
CA TYR A 417 -2.55 -37.02 15.89
C TYR A 417 -3.36 -36.03 15.05
N VAL A 418 -3.57 -34.83 15.59
CA VAL A 418 -4.38 -33.79 14.95
C VAL A 418 -3.48 -32.85 14.15
N THR A 419 -3.77 -32.71 12.85
CA THR A 419 -3.04 -31.82 11.93
C THR A 419 -3.95 -31.23 10.87
N ASN A 420 -3.64 -30.03 10.38
CA ASN A 420 -4.42 -29.36 9.34
C ASN A 420 -4.19 -29.93 7.93
N ASP A 421 -3.18 -30.77 7.72
CA ASP A 421 -2.91 -31.41 6.42
C ASP A 421 -2.67 -32.93 6.53
N PRO A 422 -3.64 -33.70 7.03
CA PRO A 422 -3.44 -35.10 7.41
C PRO A 422 -3.13 -36.02 6.22
N ARG A 423 -3.37 -35.59 4.98
CA ARG A 423 -3.07 -36.36 3.77
C ARG A 423 -1.62 -36.23 3.30
N ASN A 424 -0.89 -35.25 3.82
CA ASN A 424 0.43 -34.86 3.32
C ASN A 424 1.49 -34.85 4.43
N VAL A 425 1.31 -35.68 5.46
CA VAL A 425 2.27 -35.82 6.56
C VAL A 425 3.60 -36.36 6.02
N THR A 426 4.67 -35.59 6.17
CA THR A 426 6.02 -35.98 5.68
C THR A 426 6.90 -36.65 6.73
N THR A 427 6.41 -36.79 7.96
CA THR A 427 7.15 -37.38 9.08
C THR A 427 7.15 -38.91 8.96
N PRO A 428 8.32 -39.58 8.90
CA PRO A 428 8.39 -41.03 8.65
C PRO A 428 7.59 -41.88 9.63
N SER A 429 7.66 -41.59 10.94
CA SER A 429 6.97 -42.39 11.97
C SER A 429 5.44 -42.22 11.98
N LEU A 430 4.91 -41.17 11.35
CA LEU A 430 3.47 -40.92 11.22
C LEU A 430 2.91 -41.33 9.86
N LYS A 431 3.79 -41.66 8.89
CA LYS A 431 3.39 -41.89 7.50
C LYS A 431 2.51 -43.14 7.35
N ASP A 432 2.74 -44.13 8.19
CA ASP A 432 2.01 -45.40 8.18
C ASP A 432 0.76 -45.38 9.06
N TRP A 433 0.51 -44.28 9.78
CA TRP A 433 -0.69 -44.15 10.60
C TRP A 433 -1.93 -43.93 9.72
N PRO A 434 -3.05 -44.64 9.97
CA PRO A 434 -4.26 -44.48 9.20
C PRO A 434 -4.84 -43.06 9.32
N VAL A 435 -5.20 -42.49 8.16
CA VAL A 435 -5.79 -41.15 8.07
C VAL A 435 -7.31 -41.23 8.07
N VAL A 436 -7.95 -40.60 9.05
CA VAL A 436 -9.42 -40.47 9.05
C VAL A 436 -9.82 -39.42 8.01
N GLN A 437 -10.25 -39.91 6.84
CA GLN A 437 -10.61 -39.06 5.71
C GLN A 437 -11.84 -38.20 6.04
N GLY A 438 -11.74 -36.89 5.77
CA GLY A 438 -12.93 -36.03 5.66
C GLY A 438 -13.68 -36.30 4.35
N ARG A 439 -14.97 -35.97 4.31
CA ARG A 439 -15.81 -36.08 3.10
C ARG A 439 -15.17 -35.31 1.91
N HIS A 440 -15.18 -35.88 0.71
CA HIS A 440 -14.66 -35.27 -0.52
C HIS A 440 -15.38 -35.76 -1.80
N ASN A 441 -15.39 -34.90 -2.81
CA ASN A 441 -15.83 -35.17 -4.18
C ASN A 441 -14.72 -35.74 -5.09
N GLY A 442 -13.67 -36.30 -4.47
CA GLY A 442 -12.51 -36.87 -5.13
C GLY A 442 -11.23 -36.09 -4.87
N LEU A 443 -10.08 -36.76 -5.06
CA LEU A 443 -8.76 -36.22 -4.78
C LEU A 443 -7.90 -36.20 -6.05
N THR A 444 -7.01 -35.21 -6.13
CA THR A 444 -6.07 -34.99 -7.24
C THR A 444 -4.66 -34.71 -6.71
N ARG A 445 -3.65 -34.72 -7.58
CA ARG A 445 -2.28 -34.32 -7.23
C ARG A 445 -2.04 -32.85 -7.53
N SER A 446 -1.37 -32.17 -6.60
CA SER A 446 -0.72 -30.89 -6.91
C SER A 446 0.55 -31.12 -7.73
N ASN A 447 1.09 -30.05 -8.31
CA ASN A 447 2.38 -30.07 -9.03
C ASN A 447 3.55 -30.53 -8.13
N LEU A 448 3.41 -30.39 -6.81
CA LEU A 448 4.39 -30.81 -5.81
C LEU A 448 4.16 -32.26 -5.33
N GLY A 449 3.24 -32.99 -5.94
CA GLY A 449 2.95 -34.39 -5.61
C GLY A 449 1.99 -34.61 -4.42
N GLU A 450 1.50 -33.52 -3.82
CA GLU A 450 0.59 -33.57 -2.66
C GLU A 450 -0.83 -33.98 -3.06
N ILE A 451 -1.53 -34.64 -2.15
CA ILE A 451 -2.93 -35.03 -2.32
C ILE A 451 -3.83 -33.88 -1.88
N ARG A 452 -4.61 -33.34 -2.82
CA ARG A 452 -5.52 -32.21 -2.60
C ARG A 452 -6.93 -32.55 -3.05
N ARG A 453 -7.94 -31.89 -2.48
CA ARG A 453 -9.34 -32.00 -2.94
C ARG A 453 -9.46 -31.45 -4.36
N ARG A 454 -10.22 -32.14 -5.21
CA ARG A 454 -10.54 -31.68 -6.56
C ARG A 454 -11.35 -30.38 -6.49
N LYS A 455 -10.97 -29.40 -7.30
CA LYS A 455 -11.69 -28.11 -7.41
C LYS A 455 -12.62 -28.09 -8.60
N ASN A 456 -12.15 -28.56 -9.75
CA ASN A 456 -12.88 -28.49 -11.02
C ASN A 456 -13.02 -29.87 -11.64
N ASN A 457 -14.08 -30.05 -12.43
CA ASN A 457 -14.35 -31.31 -13.12
C ASN A 457 -13.32 -31.64 -14.21
N ASP A 458 -12.46 -30.70 -14.62
CA ASP A 458 -11.43 -30.98 -15.62
C ASP A 458 -10.13 -31.57 -15.01
N GLN A 459 -10.01 -31.57 -13.69
CA GLN A 459 -8.83 -32.13 -13.02
C GLN A 459 -8.89 -33.67 -12.97
N PRO A 460 -7.78 -34.37 -13.28
CA PRO A 460 -7.74 -35.82 -13.20
C PRO A 460 -7.89 -36.28 -11.75
N LEU A 461 -8.73 -37.30 -11.55
CA LEU A 461 -8.93 -37.96 -10.27
C LEU A 461 -7.85 -39.02 -10.03
N ILE A 462 -7.33 -39.05 -8.81
CA ILE A 462 -6.44 -40.10 -8.30
C ILE A 462 -7.21 -40.99 -7.33
N VAL A 463 -8.10 -40.39 -6.55
CA VAL A 463 -9.00 -41.11 -5.63
C VAL A 463 -10.41 -40.68 -5.94
N GLU A 464 -11.27 -41.68 -6.14
CA GLU A 464 -12.70 -41.47 -6.36
C GLU A 464 -13.37 -40.76 -5.17
N PRO A 465 -14.52 -40.10 -5.37
CA PRO A 465 -15.27 -39.49 -4.28
C PRO A 465 -15.64 -40.50 -3.19
N ASN A 466 -15.44 -40.14 -1.91
CA ASN A 466 -15.87 -40.97 -0.79
C ASN A 466 -17.27 -40.58 -0.25
N CYS A 467 -17.85 -39.47 -0.73
CA CYS A 467 -19.15 -38.97 -0.29
C CYS A 467 -20.02 -38.59 -1.49
N TYR A 468 -21.31 -38.94 -1.43
CA TYR A 468 -22.30 -38.59 -2.45
C TYR A 468 -22.83 -37.16 -2.31
N ARG A 469 -22.87 -36.58 -1.09
CA ARG A 469 -23.39 -35.23 -0.80
C ARG A 469 -22.36 -34.17 -0.36
N PRO A 470 -21.16 -34.09 -0.95
CA PRO A 470 -20.14 -33.16 -0.49
C PRO A 470 -20.51 -31.69 -0.73
N LYS A 471 -21.31 -31.35 -1.75
CA LYS A 471 -21.69 -29.96 -2.04
C LYS A 471 -22.77 -29.46 -1.08
N THR A 472 -23.83 -30.25 -0.85
CA THR A 472 -24.89 -29.91 0.11
C THR A 472 -24.30 -29.60 1.49
N LEU A 473 -23.40 -30.46 1.98
CA LEU A 473 -22.71 -30.27 3.26
C LEU A 473 -21.84 -29.00 3.30
N ALA A 474 -21.17 -28.68 2.19
CA ALA A 474 -20.39 -27.45 2.10
C ALA A 474 -21.28 -26.19 2.16
N VAL A 475 -22.46 -26.23 1.52
CA VAL A 475 -23.44 -25.14 1.58
C VAL A 475 -24.01 -25.00 3.00
N LEU A 476 -24.42 -26.10 3.64
CA LEU A 476 -24.92 -26.07 5.02
C LEU A 476 -23.87 -25.50 6.00
N ALA A 477 -22.60 -25.89 5.85
CA ALA A 477 -21.50 -25.32 6.63
C ALA A 477 -21.34 -23.80 6.37
N SER A 478 -21.50 -23.35 5.12
CA SER A 478 -21.45 -21.92 4.77
C SER A 478 -22.64 -21.11 5.32
N LYS A 479 -23.76 -21.78 5.61
CA LYS A 479 -24.93 -21.21 6.31
C LYS A 479 -24.77 -21.18 7.84
N ASN A 480 -23.62 -21.64 8.34
CA ASN A 480 -23.23 -21.64 9.75
C ASN A 480 -24.14 -22.47 10.68
N ILE A 481 -24.82 -23.50 10.15
CA ILE A 481 -25.71 -24.34 10.96
C ILE A 481 -24.91 -25.33 11.82
N LYS A 482 -25.12 -25.32 13.15
CA LYS A 482 -24.38 -26.16 14.12
C LYS A 482 -24.47 -27.67 13.79
N ASP A 483 -25.61 -28.15 13.32
CA ASP A 483 -25.87 -29.59 13.09
C ASP A 483 -25.63 -30.04 11.64
N ALA A 484 -25.14 -29.14 10.76
CA ALA A 484 -24.90 -29.44 9.34
C ALA A 484 -23.96 -30.64 9.11
N SER A 485 -23.02 -30.86 10.01
CA SER A 485 -22.05 -31.95 9.95
C SER A 485 -22.51 -33.24 10.61
N ASP A 486 -23.59 -33.18 11.38
CA ASP A 486 -24.12 -34.32 12.10
C ASP A 486 -24.59 -35.40 11.10
N GLN A 487 -24.13 -36.62 11.35
CA GLN A 487 -24.46 -37.77 10.51
C GLN A 487 -25.95 -38.10 10.57
N SER A 488 -26.65 -37.66 11.61
CA SER A 488 -28.05 -37.99 11.87
C SER A 488 -29.01 -37.45 10.80
N VAL A 489 -28.82 -36.24 10.27
CA VAL A 489 -29.78 -35.60 9.34
C VAL A 489 -29.37 -35.77 7.88
N VAL A 490 -28.17 -35.28 7.49
CA VAL A 490 -27.78 -35.23 6.08
C VAL A 490 -27.41 -36.61 5.51
N CYS A 491 -26.73 -37.45 6.31
CA CYS A 491 -26.32 -38.78 5.84
C CYS A 491 -27.51 -39.75 5.81
N ARG A 492 -28.41 -39.74 6.81
CA ARG A 492 -29.56 -40.67 6.84
C ARG A 492 -30.56 -40.40 5.71
N GLY A 493 -30.76 -39.14 5.33
CA GLY A 493 -31.57 -38.77 4.16
C GLY A 493 -30.90 -39.02 2.80
N CYS A 494 -29.70 -39.60 2.75
CA CYS A 494 -28.93 -39.80 1.52
C CYS A 494 -29.36 -41.06 0.74
N LEU A 495 -29.51 -40.93 -0.58
CA LEU A 495 -29.72 -42.03 -1.54
C LEU A 495 -28.75 -43.21 -1.34
N GLN A 496 -27.49 -42.88 -1.02
CA GLN A 496 -26.40 -43.85 -0.91
C GLN A 496 -26.15 -44.32 0.53
N PHE A 497 -26.98 -43.94 1.50
CA PHE A 497 -26.72 -44.20 2.94
C PHE A 497 -26.44 -45.67 3.27
N GLU A 498 -27.28 -46.59 2.83
CA GLU A 498 -27.12 -48.03 3.07
C GLU A 498 -25.83 -48.57 2.45
N LEU A 499 -25.60 -48.26 1.18
CA LEU A 499 -24.40 -48.72 0.46
C LEU A 499 -23.11 -48.09 1.00
N CYS A 500 -23.15 -46.82 1.40
CA CYS A 500 -22.07 -46.10 2.08
C CYS A 500 -21.73 -46.71 3.43
N SER A 501 -22.76 -47.08 4.21
CA SER A 501 -22.61 -47.73 5.51
C SER A 501 -22.07 -49.15 5.41
N MET A 502 -22.33 -49.83 4.28
CA MET A 502 -21.81 -51.15 3.94
C MET A 502 -20.46 -51.12 3.20
N GLY A 503 -19.92 -49.95 2.88
CA GLY A 503 -18.66 -49.82 2.13
C GLY A 503 -18.74 -50.22 0.65
N LYS A 504 -19.95 -50.26 0.05
CA LYS A 504 -20.15 -50.67 -1.36
C LYS A 504 -20.07 -49.52 -2.37
N THR A 505 -20.46 -48.31 -1.97
CA THR A 505 -20.35 -47.07 -2.78
C THR A 505 -20.13 -45.87 -1.85
N TYR A 506 -19.34 -44.88 -2.26
CA TYR A 506 -19.07 -43.65 -1.48
C TYR A 506 -18.89 -43.95 0.02
N ASP A 507 -17.89 -44.76 0.36
CA ASP A 507 -17.72 -45.52 1.60
C ASP A 507 -17.29 -44.70 2.84
N TYR A 508 -17.52 -43.39 2.87
CA TYR A 508 -17.11 -42.51 3.97
C TYR A 508 -17.54 -43.00 5.37
N ILE A 509 -18.81 -43.40 5.54
CA ILE A 509 -19.33 -43.83 6.85
C ILE A 509 -18.67 -45.14 7.27
N HIS A 510 -18.59 -46.12 6.35
CA HIS A 510 -17.95 -47.40 6.60
C HIS A 510 -16.47 -47.23 6.96
N GLN A 511 -15.69 -46.54 6.12
CA GLN A 511 -14.27 -46.27 6.38
C GLN A 511 -14.06 -45.58 7.73
N ARG A 512 -14.85 -44.54 8.03
CA ARG A 512 -14.73 -43.82 9.30
C ARG A 512 -15.04 -44.73 10.50
N ARG A 513 -16.08 -45.57 10.41
CA ARG A 513 -16.45 -46.50 11.48
C ARG A 513 -15.37 -47.55 11.71
N GLU A 514 -14.87 -48.16 10.64
CA GLU A 514 -13.83 -49.18 10.74
C GLU A 514 -12.54 -48.62 11.36
N LEU A 515 -12.09 -47.44 10.89
CA LEU A 515 -10.91 -46.78 11.44
C LEU A 515 -11.10 -46.40 12.92
N LEU A 516 -12.24 -45.80 13.28
CA LEU A 516 -12.52 -45.42 14.67
C LEU A 516 -12.81 -46.61 15.59
N LYS A 517 -12.98 -47.82 15.07
CA LYS A 517 -13.24 -49.02 15.88
C LYS A 517 -11.99 -49.89 16.05
N ASN A 518 -11.24 -50.07 14.96
CA ASN A 518 -10.20 -51.08 14.89
C ASN A 518 -8.78 -50.52 15.06
N GLU A 519 -8.59 -49.21 14.89
CA GLU A 519 -7.26 -48.59 14.96
C GLU A 519 -7.03 -47.88 16.31
N ASP A 520 -5.85 -48.12 16.87
CA ASP A 520 -5.37 -47.51 18.12
C ASP A 520 -4.67 -46.16 17.86
N ARG A 521 -4.18 -45.92 16.63
CA ARG A 521 -3.41 -44.73 16.25
C ARG A 521 -3.96 -44.11 14.98
N LEU A 522 -4.30 -42.83 15.03
CA LEU A 522 -5.01 -42.16 13.93
C LEU A 522 -4.43 -40.78 13.64
N VAL A 523 -4.44 -40.39 12.37
CA VAL A 523 -4.18 -39.00 11.93
C VAL A 523 -5.49 -38.36 11.49
N ILE A 524 -5.84 -37.21 12.07
CA ILE A 524 -7.16 -36.58 11.90
C ILE A 524 -7.04 -35.07 11.67
N HIS A 525 -7.92 -34.51 10.83
CA HIS A 525 -8.10 -33.06 10.71
C HIS A 525 -8.94 -32.50 11.88
N PRO A 526 -8.66 -31.32 12.46
CA PRO A 526 -9.46 -30.77 13.57
C PRO A 526 -10.97 -30.71 13.30
N SER A 527 -11.37 -30.33 12.09
CA SER A 527 -12.78 -30.29 11.67
C SER A 527 -13.44 -31.68 11.49
N SER A 528 -12.67 -32.76 11.55
CA SER A 528 -13.17 -34.14 11.48
C SER A 528 -13.34 -34.77 12.87
N LEU A 529 -12.97 -34.06 13.95
CA LEU A 529 -13.26 -34.45 15.34
C LEU A 529 -14.71 -34.09 15.69
N SER A 530 -15.38 -34.96 16.44
CA SER A 530 -16.81 -34.85 16.75
C SER A 530 -16.99 -34.82 18.26
N ASP A 531 -17.75 -33.87 18.77
CA ASP A 531 -18.15 -33.74 20.18
C ASP A 531 -19.51 -34.41 20.47
N SER A 532 -20.04 -35.17 19.52
CA SER A 532 -21.27 -35.95 19.68
C SER A 532 -21.19 -36.93 20.86
N ILE A 533 -22.34 -37.21 21.49
CA ILE A 533 -22.51 -38.14 22.63
C ILE A 533 -21.84 -39.52 22.42
N ASP A 534 -21.70 -39.97 21.17
CA ASP A 534 -21.08 -41.24 20.80
C ASP A 534 -19.54 -41.22 20.71
N SER A 535 -18.88 -40.09 21.00
CA SER A 535 -17.42 -39.92 20.90
C SER A 535 -16.79 -39.79 22.29
N ASP A 536 -16.43 -40.92 22.89
CA ASP A 536 -15.71 -40.95 24.17
C ASP A 536 -14.21 -40.71 23.96
N TYR A 537 -13.71 -39.58 24.48
CA TYR A 537 -12.29 -39.22 24.47
C TYR A 537 -11.60 -39.48 25.82
N SER A 538 -12.32 -39.95 26.84
CA SER A 538 -11.80 -40.10 28.22
C SER A 538 -10.58 -41.02 28.34
N ARG A 539 -10.42 -41.94 27.39
CA ARG A 539 -9.27 -42.87 27.24
C ARG A 539 -8.46 -42.59 25.97
N THR A 540 -8.47 -41.35 25.48
CA THR A 540 -7.76 -40.92 24.26
C THR A 540 -6.70 -39.87 24.56
N LEU A 541 -5.47 -40.13 24.12
CA LEU A 541 -4.38 -39.15 24.07
C LEU A 541 -4.46 -38.35 22.75
N ILE A 542 -4.47 -37.02 22.84
CA ILE A 542 -4.57 -36.16 21.65
C ILE A 542 -3.30 -35.32 21.49
N PHE A 543 -2.65 -35.44 20.33
CA PHE A 543 -1.60 -34.55 19.88
C PHE A 543 -2.16 -33.43 19.01
N TRP A 544 -1.83 -32.19 19.34
CA TRP A 544 -2.19 -31.01 18.55
C TRP A 544 -0.95 -30.47 17.85
N GLU A 545 -0.74 -30.83 16.58
CA GLU A 545 0.38 -30.34 15.79
C GLU A 545 0.21 -28.85 15.46
N GLU A 546 1.20 -28.02 15.76
CA GLU A 546 1.15 -26.57 15.52
C GLU A 546 -0.13 -26.00 16.15
N SER A 547 -0.20 -26.09 17.49
CA SER A 547 -1.38 -25.80 18.30
C SER A 547 -2.04 -24.45 17.99
N GLU A 548 -1.30 -23.43 17.55
CA GLU A 548 -1.85 -22.13 17.12
C GLU A 548 -2.87 -22.27 15.98
N ASN A 549 -2.73 -23.32 15.17
CA ASN A 549 -3.51 -23.54 13.97
C ASN A 549 -4.49 -24.73 14.12
N SER A 550 -4.04 -25.85 14.68
CA SER A 550 -4.85 -27.07 14.79
C SER A 550 -5.89 -26.98 15.92
N PHE A 551 -5.56 -26.25 16.98
CA PHE A 551 -6.46 -25.96 18.11
C PHE A 551 -7.01 -24.53 18.03
N ASN A 552 -7.66 -24.19 16.91
CA ASN A 552 -8.27 -22.88 16.73
C ASN A 552 -9.71 -22.87 17.26
N THR A 553 -9.96 -22.07 18.29
CA THR A 553 -11.28 -21.90 18.94
C THR A 553 -12.03 -20.67 18.44
N THR A 554 -11.55 -20.01 17.38
CA THR A 554 -12.24 -18.88 16.75
C THR A 554 -12.95 -19.33 15.47
N LYS A 555 -14.28 -19.20 15.43
CA LYS A 555 -15.08 -19.43 14.22
C LYS A 555 -15.50 -18.11 13.60
N THR A 556 -15.61 -18.09 12.28
CA THR A 556 -16.01 -16.90 11.51
C THR A 556 -17.19 -17.20 10.61
N VAL A 557 -18.14 -16.27 10.54
CA VAL A 557 -19.26 -16.30 9.60
C VAL A 557 -19.22 -15.03 8.74
N LYS A 558 -19.45 -15.20 7.44
CA LYS A 558 -19.49 -14.12 6.46
C LYS A 558 -20.92 -13.87 6.01
N VAL A 559 -21.34 -12.62 6.08
CA VAL A 559 -22.71 -12.17 5.86
C VAL A 559 -22.72 -11.17 4.71
N THR A 560 -23.66 -11.36 3.78
CA THR A 560 -23.89 -10.52 2.60
C THR A 560 -25.19 -9.74 2.73
N GLU A 561 -25.45 -8.79 1.82
CA GLU A 561 -26.73 -8.08 1.79
C GLU A 561 -27.93 -9.04 1.61
N GLU A 562 -27.76 -10.13 0.84
CA GLU A 562 -28.79 -11.15 0.64
C GLU A 562 -29.15 -11.85 1.95
N ASP A 563 -28.15 -12.19 2.77
CA ASP A 563 -28.35 -12.82 4.07
C ASP A 563 -29.10 -11.89 5.04
N VAL A 564 -28.84 -10.57 4.99
CA VAL A 564 -29.57 -9.58 5.79
C VAL A 564 -31.03 -9.48 5.34
N ASN A 565 -31.28 -9.48 4.03
CA ASN A 565 -32.65 -9.44 3.50
C ASN A 565 -33.44 -10.69 3.88
N ALA A 566 -32.82 -11.88 3.86
CA ALA A 566 -33.45 -13.12 4.29
C ALA A 566 -33.92 -13.05 5.75
N VAL A 567 -33.08 -12.49 6.64
CA VAL A 567 -33.46 -12.29 8.05
C VAL A 567 -34.58 -11.26 8.21
N ILE A 568 -34.57 -10.16 7.45
CA ILE A 568 -35.66 -9.16 7.49
C ILE A 568 -37.00 -9.80 7.12
N VAL A 569 -37.00 -10.66 6.09
CA VAL A 569 -38.21 -11.39 5.67
C VAL A 569 -38.65 -12.36 6.77
N ALA A 570 -37.73 -13.16 7.32
CA ALA A 570 -38.06 -14.14 8.35
C ALA A 570 -38.61 -13.49 9.63
N VAL A 571 -38.00 -12.40 10.08
CA VAL A 571 -38.44 -11.69 11.30
C VAL A 571 -39.80 -10.99 11.09
N SER A 572 -40.22 -10.73 9.85
CA SER A 572 -41.51 -10.07 9.59
C SER A 572 -42.74 -10.88 9.97
N GLU A 573 -42.59 -12.19 10.24
CA GLU A 573 -43.65 -13.05 10.76
C GLU A 573 -44.02 -12.73 12.22
N ASP A 574 -43.09 -12.17 13.00
CA ASP A 574 -43.31 -11.69 14.36
C ASP A 574 -43.23 -10.15 14.39
N LEU A 575 -44.39 -9.50 14.42
CA LEU A 575 -44.51 -8.04 14.38
C LEU A 575 -43.84 -7.34 15.57
N GLU A 576 -43.83 -7.97 16.76
CA GLU A 576 -43.24 -7.38 17.97
C GLU A 576 -41.71 -7.43 17.90
N LEU A 577 -41.16 -8.57 17.51
CA LEU A 577 -39.72 -8.75 17.30
C LEU A 577 -39.21 -7.90 16.15
N ALA A 578 -39.96 -7.84 15.05
CA ALA A 578 -39.68 -7.01 13.90
C ALA A 578 -39.58 -5.53 14.27
N ALA A 579 -40.48 -5.02 15.12
CA ALA A 579 -40.42 -3.64 15.59
C ALA A 579 -39.12 -3.34 16.35
N LYS A 580 -38.63 -4.29 17.15
CA LYS A 580 -37.39 -4.15 17.94
C LYS A 580 -36.11 -4.22 17.08
N ILE A 581 -36.06 -5.11 16.09
CA ILE A 581 -34.82 -5.44 15.36
C ILE A 581 -34.71 -4.76 13.98
N ASN A 582 -35.82 -4.44 13.32
CA ASN A 582 -35.79 -3.81 12.00
C ASN A 582 -34.99 -2.49 11.93
N PRO A 583 -34.95 -1.62 12.96
CA PRO A 583 -34.08 -0.44 12.95
C PRO A 583 -32.61 -0.81 12.75
N PHE A 584 -32.13 -1.83 13.45
CA PHE A 584 -30.78 -2.37 13.34
C PHE A 584 -30.53 -2.98 11.95
N LEU A 585 -31.40 -3.89 11.48
CA LEU A 585 -31.22 -4.57 10.17
C LEU A 585 -31.27 -3.58 9.00
N ASN A 586 -32.16 -2.60 9.04
CA ASN A 586 -32.25 -1.56 8.01
C ASN A 586 -31.02 -0.65 8.01
N ARG A 587 -30.43 -0.35 9.19
CA ARG A 587 -29.16 0.39 9.24
C ARG A 587 -28.03 -0.43 8.64
N LEU A 588 -27.93 -1.71 8.99
CA LEU A 588 -26.92 -2.61 8.44
C LEU A 588 -27.03 -2.71 6.91
N LYS A 589 -28.25 -2.85 6.38
CA LYS A 589 -28.51 -2.82 4.92
C LYS A 589 -28.06 -1.53 4.25
N LYS A 590 -28.26 -0.36 4.90
CA LYS A 590 -27.75 0.93 4.40
C LYS A 590 -26.22 0.98 4.37
N LEU A 591 -25.56 0.34 5.33
CA LEU A 591 -24.10 0.26 5.39
C LEU A 591 -23.52 -0.56 4.22
N PHE A 592 -24.15 -1.67 3.84
CA PHE A 592 -23.75 -2.44 2.64
C PHE A 592 -23.78 -1.60 1.35
N LYS A 593 -24.75 -0.68 1.21
CA LYS A 593 -24.89 0.19 0.03
C LYS A 593 -23.97 1.42 0.04
N LYS A 594 -23.47 1.82 1.21
CA LYS A 594 -22.60 2.99 1.36
C LYS A 594 -21.21 2.67 0.81
N LYS A 595 -20.61 3.63 0.10
CA LYS A 595 -19.23 3.49 -0.40
C LYS A 595 -18.28 3.24 0.78
N GLN A 596 -17.68 2.06 0.82
CA GLN A 596 -16.80 1.64 1.90
C GLN A 596 -15.43 2.34 1.82
N PRO A 597 -14.78 2.62 2.96
CA PRO A 597 -13.38 3.04 3.00
C PRO A 597 -12.45 1.98 2.36
N ARG A 598 -11.21 2.36 2.04
CA ARG A 598 -10.22 1.46 1.39
C ARG A 598 -10.03 0.13 2.13
N PHE A 599 -10.13 0.13 3.46
CA PHE A 599 -9.95 -1.05 4.32
C PHE A 599 -11.27 -1.55 4.93
N GLY A 600 -12.41 -1.08 4.44
CA GLY A 600 -13.71 -1.37 5.04
C GLY A 600 -14.00 -0.55 6.30
N TRP A 601 -15.04 -0.95 7.02
CA TRP A 601 -15.45 -0.40 8.32
C TRP A 601 -14.83 -1.23 9.43
N SER A 602 -14.19 -0.56 10.40
CA SER A 602 -13.59 -1.24 11.55
C SER A 602 -14.64 -1.69 12.56
N GLY A 603 -14.27 -2.61 13.46
CA GLY A 603 -15.17 -3.12 14.49
C GLY A 603 -15.69 -2.02 15.39
N LYS A 604 -14.81 -1.10 15.80
CA LYS A 604 -15.20 0.08 16.58
C LYS A 604 -16.24 0.94 15.88
N GLN A 605 -16.04 1.27 14.60
CA GLN A 605 -16.98 2.09 13.84
C GLN A 605 -18.36 1.44 13.72
N LEU A 606 -18.39 0.13 13.49
CA LEU A 606 -19.63 -0.63 13.39
C LEU A 606 -20.33 -0.74 14.74
N LYS A 607 -19.58 -0.94 15.84
CA LYS A 607 -20.13 -0.98 17.20
C LYS A 607 -20.74 0.37 17.58
N ASP A 608 -20.04 1.47 17.34
CA ASP A 608 -20.54 2.82 17.64
C ASP A 608 -21.82 3.16 16.84
N GLU A 609 -21.90 2.74 15.57
CA GLU A 609 -23.07 2.99 14.73
C GLU A 609 -24.27 2.07 15.01
N LEU A 610 -24.03 0.80 15.37
CA LEU A 610 -25.08 -0.22 15.44
C LEU A 610 -25.56 -0.48 16.86
N LYS A 611 -24.70 -0.39 17.87
CA LYS A 611 -25.04 -0.74 19.26
C LYS A 611 -26.14 0.15 19.84
N LEU A 612 -26.16 1.44 19.45
CA LEU A 612 -27.18 2.41 19.88
C LEU A 612 -28.58 2.11 19.33
N LEU A 613 -28.71 1.21 18.36
CA LEU A 613 -29.99 0.85 17.73
C LEU A 613 -30.65 -0.38 18.35
N LEU A 614 -29.97 -1.05 19.28
CA LEU A 614 -30.48 -2.25 19.94
C LEU A 614 -31.21 -1.87 21.26
N PRO A 615 -32.42 -2.41 21.50
CA PRO A 615 -33.11 -2.23 22.77
C PRO A 615 -32.37 -2.91 23.93
N SER A 616 -32.47 -2.35 25.14
CA SER A 616 -31.87 -2.93 26.35
C SER A 616 -32.61 -4.17 26.87
N ASP A 617 -33.85 -4.42 26.44
CA ASP A 617 -34.72 -5.53 26.84
C ASP A 617 -34.72 -6.70 25.83
N LEU A 618 -33.82 -6.70 24.85
CA LEU A 618 -33.77 -7.72 23.81
C LEU A 618 -33.16 -9.03 24.38
N ASP A 619 -33.97 -10.09 24.46
CA ASP A 619 -33.45 -11.41 24.81
C ASP A 619 -32.76 -12.07 23.60
N TYR A 620 -31.42 -12.05 23.63
CA TYR A 620 -30.58 -12.64 22.60
C TYR A 620 -30.79 -14.16 22.44
N ASN A 621 -31.14 -14.89 23.49
CA ASN A 621 -31.29 -16.34 23.42
C ASN A 621 -32.58 -16.75 22.70
N SER A 622 -33.65 -15.98 22.91
CA SER A 622 -34.93 -16.19 22.20
C SER A 622 -34.80 -16.00 20.68
N LEU A 623 -33.87 -15.15 20.22
CA LEU A 623 -33.60 -14.93 18.79
C LEU A 623 -32.95 -16.12 18.09
N ALA A 624 -32.14 -16.91 18.79
CA ALA A 624 -31.49 -18.09 18.24
C ALA A 624 -32.49 -19.22 17.92
N GLY A 625 -33.61 -19.29 18.67
CA GLY A 625 -34.67 -20.27 18.43
C GLY A 625 -35.49 -19.99 17.17
N TRP A 626 -35.61 -18.71 16.77
CA TRP A 626 -36.45 -18.25 15.65
C TRP A 626 -35.82 -18.47 14.27
N LEU A 627 -34.49 -18.41 14.17
CA LEU A 627 -33.75 -18.69 12.93
C LEU A 627 -33.55 -20.20 12.68
N ARG A 628 -34.23 -21.07 13.44
CA ARG A 628 -34.17 -22.52 13.21
C ARG A 628 -34.75 -22.86 11.84
N ASN A 629 -33.84 -23.13 10.92
CA ASN A 629 -34.18 -23.84 9.70
C ASN A 629 -34.66 -25.24 10.09
N ASP A 630 -35.88 -25.58 9.69
CA ASP A 630 -36.42 -26.94 9.80
C ASP A 630 -35.72 -27.83 8.76
N LEU A 631 -34.46 -28.17 9.05
CA LEU A 631 -33.63 -28.98 8.19
C LEU A 631 -34.22 -30.37 7.98
N GLU A 632 -35.03 -30.87 8.92
CA GLU A 632 -35.74 -32.13 8.76
C GLU A 632 -36.77 -32.04 7.64
N LYS A 633 -37.62 -31.01 7.57
CA LYS A 633 -38.55 -30.84 6.43
C LYS A 633 -37.85 -30.77 5.07
N LEU A 634 -36.71 -30.07 5.01
CA LEU A 634 -36.00 -29.82 3.76
C LEU A 634 -35.18 -31.04 3.29
N LEU A 635 -34.63 -31.81 4.23
CA LEU A 635 -33.78 -32.98 3.94
C LEU A 635 -34.54 -34.30 4.00
N ASP A 636 -35.74 -34.31 4.59
CA ASP A 636 -36.66 -35.43 4.74
C ASP A 636 -38.11 -35.04 4.34
N PRO A 637 -38.37 -34.79 3.04
CA PRO A 637 -39.71 -34.38 2.56
C PRO A 637 -40.81 -35.43 2.78
N VAL A 638 -40.50 -36.67 3.18
CA VAL A 638 -41.52 -37.69 3.49
C VAL A 638 -41.99 -37.60 4.95
N ASN A 639 -41.25 -36.87 5.80
CA ASN A 639 -41.61 -36.63 7.20
C ASN A 639 -42.97 -35.91 7.34
N GLU A 640 -43.40 -35.15 6.31
CA GLU A 640 -44.75 -34.56 6.24
C GLU A 640 -45.87 -35.60 6.31
N TYR A 641 -45.59 -36.84 5.89
CA TYR A 641 -46.52 -37.97 5.94
C TYR A 641 -46.35 -38.85 7.20
N GLY A 642 -45.52 -38.43 8.16
CA GLY A 642 -45.26 -39.16 9.41
C GLY A 642 -44.25 -40.31 9.28
N GLU A 643 -43.57 -40.46 8.14
CA GLU A 643 -42.50 -41.45 7.92
C GLU A 643 -41.18 -40.76 7.56
N LYS A 644 -40.06 -41.31 8.03
CA LYS A 644 -38.73 -40.77 7.70
C LYS A 644 -38.18 -41.42 6.44
N ILE A 645 -37.58 -40.64 5.54
CA ILE A 645 -36.90 -41.14 4.34
C ILE A 645 -35.86 -42.21 4.66
N ALA A 646 -35.22 -42.09 5.82
CA ALA A 646 -34.24 -43.05 6.33
C ALA A 646 -34.84 -44.46 6.55
N ASP A 647 -36.12 -44.53 6.89
CA ASP A 647 -36.82 -45.78 7.25
C ASP A 647 -37.51 -46.42 6.02
N LEU A 648 -37.61 -45.67 4.90
CA LEU A 648 -38.17 -46.17 3.64
C LEU A 648 -37.21 -47.13 2.91
N PRO A 649 -37.72 -48.17 2.24
CA PRO A 649 -36.91 -49.03 1.38
C PRO A 649 -36.17 -48.22 0.30
N ARG A 650 -34.95 -48.64 -0.05
CA ARG A 650 -34.10 -47.97 -1.05
C ARG A 650 -34.82 -47.61 -2.36
N GLN A 651 -35.70 -48.48 -2.86
CA GLN A 651 -36.47 -48.27 -4.09
C GLN A 651 -37.42 -47.06 -4.00
N VAL A 652 -37.95 -46.80 -2.80
CA VAL A 652 -38.84 -45.68 -2.49
C VAL A 652 -38.01 -44.43 -2.21
N ARG A 653 -36.92 -44.54 -1.45
CA ARG A 653 -35.96 -43.45 -1.22
C ARG A 653 -35.40 -42.88 -2.53
N ASN A 654 -35.15 -43.73 -3.52
CA ASN A 654 -34.71 -43.31 -4.85
C ASN A 654 -35.70 -42.41 -5.60
N LYS A 655 -37.01 -42.51 -5.30
CA LYS A 655 -38.05 -41.68 -5.94
C LYS A 655 -38.15 -40.29 -5.32
N PHE A 656 -37.76 -40.14 -4.05
CA PHE A 656 -37.88 -38.89 -3.28
C PHE A 656 -36.53 -38.18 -3.06
N SER A 657 -35.40 -38.87 -3.24
CA SER A 657 -34.09 -38.26 -3.02
C SER A 657 -33.63 -37.42 -4.21
N VAL A 658 -33.22 -36.19 -3.90
CA VAL A 658 -32.68 -35.19 -4.83
C VAL A 658 -31.17 -35.40 -5.04
N LYS A 659 -30.64 -35.02 -6.22
CA LYS A 659 -29.20 -35.01 -6.49
C LYS A 659 -28.48 -33.97 -5.62
N ASP A 660 -27.18 -34.16 -5.38
CA ASP A 660 -26.40 -33.26 -4.52
C ASP A 660 -26.38 -31.80 -5.02
N ASP A 661 -26.33 -31.58 -6.33
CA ASP A 661 -26.36 -30.22 -6.91
C ASP A 661 -27.70 -29.53 -6.68
N ASP A 662 -28.80 -30.20 -7.03
CA ASP A 662 -30.15 -29.65 -6.89
C ASP A 662 -30.48 -29.40 -5.40
N LEU A 663 -30.09 -30.31 -4.50
CA LEU A 663 -30.30 -30.15 -3.06
C LEU A 663 -29.45 -29.02 -2.47
N ALA A 664 -28.20 -28.88 -2.93
CA ALA A 664 -27.34 -27.78 -2.52
C ALA A 664 -27.92 -26.41 -2.94
N ASP A 665 -28.54 -26.32 -4.11
CA ASP A 665 -29.21 -25.11 -4.57
C ASP A 665 -30.48 -24.80 -3.76
N VAL A 666 -31.29 -25.82 -3.42
CA VAL A 666 -32.45 -25.67 -2.52
C VAL A 666 -32.00 -25.17 -1.15
N VAL A 667 -31.00 -25.81 -0.53
CA VAL A 667 -30.42 -25.36 0.74
C VAL A 667 -29.93 -23.92 0.64
N LYS A 668 -29.28 -23.55 -0.47
CA LYS A 668 -28.76 -22.19 -0.65
C LYS A 668 -29.88 -21.14 -0.63
N GLN A 669 -31.05 -21.46 -1.19
CA GLN A 669 -32.19 -20.55 -1.33
C GLN A 669 -33.08 -20.53 -0.08
N GLU A 670 -33.41 -21.69 0.48
CA GLU A 670 -34.43 -21.83 1.53
C GLU A 670 -33.86 -21.76 2.95
N VAL A 671 -32.59 -22.14 3.16
CA VAL A 671 -31.96 -22.12 4.49
C VAL A 671 -31.41 -20.73 4.79
N ILE A 672 -31.91 -20.13 5.87
CA ILE A 672 -31.45 -18.84 6.39
C ILE A 672 -30.11 -19.05 7.10
N LYS A 673 -29.14 -18.18 6.82
CA LYS A 673 -27.82 -18.24 7.45
C LYS A 673 -27.91 -17.88 8.93
N ASP A 674 -27.31 -18.69 9.80
CA ASP A 674 -27.25 -18.41 11.23
C ASP A 674 -26.09 -17.45 11.53
N TRP A 675 -26.39 -16.16 11.64
CA TRP A 675 -25.39 -15.13 11.91
C TRP A 675 -25.85 -14.03 12.88
N LEU A 676 -27.17 -13.79 13.00
CA LEU A 676 -27.71 -12.66 13.74
C LEU A 676 -27.34 -12.74 15.23
N PHE A 677 -27.55 -13.90 15.86
CA PHE A 677 -27.18 -14.12 17.26
C PHE A 677 -25.70 -13.80 17.52
N HIS A 678 -24.81 -14.37 16.69
CA HIS A 678 -23.38 -14.13 16.79
C HIS A 678 -22.98 -12.67 16.54
N CYS A 679 -23.70 -11.97 15.67
CA CYS A 679 -23.48 -10.54 15.43
C CYS A 679 -23.80 -9.71 16.68
N LEU A 680 -24.92 -10.02 17.34
CA LEU A 680 -25.35 -9.33 18.55
C LEU A 680 -24.37 -9.60 19.70
N ASP A 681 -23.95 -10.84 19.87
CA ASP A 681 -22.98 -11.21 20.90
C ASP A 681 -21.60 -10.56 20.68
N ALA A 682 -21.17 -10.43 19.42
CA ALA A 682 -19.97 -9.69 19.07
C ALA A 682 -20.07 -8.18 19.36
N LEU A 683 -21.27 -7.56 19.24
CA LEU A 683 -21.49 -6.15 19.61
C LEU A 683 -21.43 -5.94 21.14
N ASP A 684 -21.69 -6.99 21.92
CA ASP A 684 -21.54 -7.01 23.37
C ASP A 684 -20.14 -7.40 23.85
N GLY A 685 -19.22 -7.67 22.91
CA GLY A 685 -17.80 -7.89 23.20
C GLY A 685 -17.39 -9.34 23.29
N ARG A 686 -18.31 -10.30 23.10
CA ARG A 686 -18.01 -11.75 23.01
C ARG A 686 -17.72 -12.17 21.57
N GLY A 687 -16.92 -11.37 20.88
CA GLY A 687 -16.61 -11.56 19.47
C GLY A 687 -16.02 -10.31 18.84
N TYR A 688 -15.88 -10.33 17.52
CA TYR A 688 -15.44 -9.18 16.75
C TYR A 688 -16.08 -9.18 15.38
N LEU A 689 -16.27 -7.99 14.81
CA LEU A 689 -16.93 -7.81 13.53
C LEU A 689 -16.20 -6.77 12.68
N ASN A 690 -16.20 -6.98 11.37
CA ASN A 690 -15.68 -6.01 10.41
C ASN A 690 -16.48 -6.07 9.11
N MET A 691 -16.50 -5.00 8.32
CA MET A 691 -17.19 -5.00 7.03
C MET A 691 -16.30 -4.50 5.91
N ALA A 692 -15.95 -5.37 4.97
CA ALA A 692 -15.08 -5.06 3.84
C ALA A 692 -15.50 -5.81 2.56
N ASN A 693 -15.30 -5.19 1.40
CA ASN A 693 -15.62 -5.77 0.08
C ASN A 693 -17.08 -6.24 -0.06
N GLY A 694 -18.03 -5.58 0.63
CA GLY A 694 -19.44 -5.98 0.61
C GLY A 694 -19.76 -7.23 1.43
N GLU A 695 -18.86 -7.68 2.31
CA GLU A 695 -19.09 -8.76 3.27
C GLU A 695 -18.92 -8.21 4.70
N LEU A 696 -19.85 -8.56 5.60
CA LEU A 696 -19.69 -8.42 7.05
C LEU A 696 -19.13 -9.73 7.59
N THR A 697 -17.94 -9.70 8.21
CA THR A 697 -17.37 -10.86 8.89
C THR A 697 -17.60 -10.74 10.38
N ILE A 698 -18.08 -11.81 11.01
CA ILE A 698 -18.33 -11.90 12.44
C ILE A 698 -17.55 -13.09 12.97
N SER A 699 -16.79 -12.89 14.06
CA SER A 699 -16.10 -13.96 14.77
C SER A 699 -16.66 -14.16 16.17
N TYR A 700 -16.71 -15.41 16.59
CA TYR A 700 -17.23 -15.83 17.89
C TYR A 700 -16.50 -17.11 18.35
N PRO A 701 -16.53 -17.44 19.67
CA PRO A 701 -15.88 -18.63 20.20
C PRO A 701 -16.55 -19.94 19.72
N ASP A 702 -15.74 -20.93 19.35
CA ASP A 702 -16.16 -22.31 19.06
C ASP A 702 -15.65 -23.22 20.18
N GLU A 703 -16.59 -23.67 21.01
CA GLU A 703 -16.33 -24.50 22.19
C GLU A 703 -16.08 -25.97 21.84
N ARG A 704 -16.34 -26.42 20.61
CA ARG A 704 -16.27 -27.84 20.24
C ARG A 704 -14.89 -28.45 20.51
N LEU A 705 -13.83 -27.81 20.03
CA LEU A 705 -12.47 -28.34 20.24
C LEU A 705 -12.06 -28.28 21.71
N THR A 706 -12.50 -27.25 22.42
CA THR A 706 -12.27 -27.11 23.86
C THR A 706 -12.97 -28.21 24.64
N ALA A 707 -14.24 -28.50 24.33
CA ALA A 707 -14.99 -29.61 24.93
C ALA A 707 -14.31 -30.96 24.67
N ILE A 708 -13.81 -31.18 23.45
CA ILE A 708 -13.05 -32.40 23.12
C ILE A 708 -11.76 -32.49 23.94
N ALA A 709 -11.00 -31.40 24.03
CA ALA A 709 -9.79 -31.35 24.85
C ALA A 709 -10.08 -31.59 26.34
N HIS A 710 -11.17 -31.04 26.88
CA HIS A 710 -11.60 -31.31 28.26
C HIS A 710 -12.11 -32.75 28.45
N SER A 711 -12.68 -33.39 27.43
CA SER A 711 -13.08 -34.80 27.52
C SER A 711 -11.93 -35.78 27.33
N ALA A 712 -10.81 -35.33 26.76
CA ALA A 712 -9.64 -36.18 26.50
C ALA A 712 -8.95 -36.64 27.79
N TYR A 713 -8.34 -37.84 27.75
CA TYR A 713 -7.46 -38.32 28.82
C TYR A 713 -6.32 -37.33 29.07
N LYS A 714 -5.61 -36.96 27.99
CA LYS A 714 -4.48 -36.04 28.02
C LYS A 714 -4.29 -35.36 26.66
N ASN A 715 -3.86 -34.11 26.67
CA ASN A 715 -3.56 -33.30 25.49
C ASN A 715 -2.08 -32.91 25.47
N ILE A 716 -1.42 -33.18 24.35
CA ILE A 716 -0.05 -32.74 24.11
C ILE A 716 -0.03 -31.78 22.92
N PHE A 717 0.23 -30.51 23.20
CA PHE A 717 0.34 -29.44 22.23
C PHE A 717 1.78 -29.33 21.73
N LEU A 718 1.99 -29.47 20.42
CA LEU A 718 3.32 -29.45 19.81
C LEU A 718 3.52 -28.14 19.06
N SER A 719 4.19 -27.16 19.66
CA SER A 719 4.52 -25.91 18.97
C SER A 719 5.76 -25.23 19.52
N ALA A 720 6.74 -24.96 18.66
CA ALA A 720 7.98 -24.26 19.04
C ALA A 720 7.78 -22.75 19.25
N THR A 721 6.59 -22.23 18.95
CA THR A 721 6.35 -20.78 18.82
C THR A 721 5.09 -20.29 19.51
N GLU A 722 4.37 -21.20 20.15
CA GLU A 722 3.14 -20.91 20.88
C GLU A 722 3.50 -20.19 22.17
N PHE A 723 2.72 -19.16 22.50
CA PHE A 723 2.85 -18.50 23.79
C PHE A 723 1.89 -19.16 24.79
N PRO A 724 2.36 -19.67 25.95
CA PRO A 724 1.53 -20.46 26.87
C PRO A 724 0.21 -19.77 27.25
N LYS A 725 0.26 -18.46 27.58
CA LYS A 725 -0.96 -17.71 27.95
C LYS A 725 -2.02 -17.66 26.85
N ASN A 726 -1.61 -17.72 25.58
CA ASN A 726 -2.57 -17.74 24.45
C ASN A 726 -3.25 -19.11 24.32
N LEU A 727 -2.54 -20.19 24.67
CA LEU A 727 -3.11 -21.53 24.70
C LEU A 727 -4.03 -21.69 25.92
N GLU A 728 -3.59 -21.24 27.09
CA GLU A 728 -4.40 -21.20 28.31
C GLU A 728 -5.69 -20.39 28.11
N ALA A 729 -5.61 -19.23 27.45
CA ALA A 729 -6.80 -18.43 27.11
C ALA A 729 -7.77 -19.15 26.17
N ARG A 730 -7.28 -20.04 25.29
CA ARG A 730 -8.14 -20.86 24.41
C ARG A 730 -8.75 -22.07 25.15
N LEU A 731 -7.99 -22.67 26.06
CA LEU A 731 -8.40 -23.84 26.84
C LEU A 731 -9.30 -23.46 28.03
N GLY A 732 -9.09 -22.29 28.64
CA GLY A 732 -9.67 -21.94 29.93
C GLY A 732 -9.01 -22.64 31.13
N GLU A 733 -7.91 -23.38 30.90
CA GLU A 733 -7.17 -24.14 31.91
C GLU A 733 -5.66 -23.84 31.82
N SER A 734 -4.93 -24.06 32.91
CA SER A 734 -3.47 -23.93 32.95
C SER A 734 -2.78 -25.03 32.13
N VAL A 735 -1.61 -24.73 31.58
CA VAL A 735 -0.83 -25.67 30.77
C VAL A 735 0.57 -25.86 31.34
N GLU A 736 1.00 -27.11 31.48
CA GLU A 736 2.40 -27.41 31.83
C GLU A 736 3.28 -27.21 30.59
N VAL A 737 4.37 -26.47 30.73
CA VAL A 737 5.27 -26.16 29.61
C VAL A 737 6.60 -26.90 29.76
N ILE A 738 6.99 -27.61 28.70
CA ILE A 738 8.24 -28.36 28.62
C ILE A 738 9.06 -27.95 27.41
N GLU A 739 10.38 -28.04 27.53
CA GLU A 739 11.31 -27.67 26.46
C GLU A 739 12.48 -28.66 26.40
N CYS A 740 12.74 -29.20 25.21
CA CYS A 740 13.95 -29.98 24.97
C CYS A 740 15.16 -29.05 24.91
N GLU A 741 16.19 -29.35 25.69
CA GLU A 741 17.49 -28.70 25.55
C GLU A 741 18.00 -28.88 24.11
N SER A 742 18.35 -27.77 23.47
CA SER A 742 18.80 -27.77 22.08
C SER A 742 20.20 -27.17 21.97
N PRO A 743 21.08 -27.75 21.14
CA PRO A 743 22.38 -27.15 20.86
C PRO A 743 22.20 -25.78 20.19
N GLU A 744 23.08 -24.83 20.50
CA GLU A 744 23.10 -23.53 19.84
C GLU A 744 23.26 -23.69 18.32
N ILE A 745 22.39 -23.03 17.56
CA ILE A 745 22.40 -23.08 16.09
C ILE A 745 23.28 -21.95 15.58
N ASN A 746 24.58 -22.21 15.53
CA ASN A 746 25.59 -21.22 15.10
C ASN A 746 26.04 -21.42 13.63
N ASN A 747 25.32 -22.26 12.89
CA ASN A 747 25.65 -22.65 11.51
C ASN A 747 24.69 -22.07 10.45
N ILE A 748 24.01 -20.97 10.79
CA ILE A 748 23.14 -20.23 9.86
C ILE A 748 23.68 -18.81 9.71
N THR A 749 23.86 -18.39 8.46
CA THR A 749 24.15 -17.01 8.09
C THR A 749 22.87 -16.35 7.58
N TYR A 750 22.57 -15.15 8.09
CA TYR A 750 21.37 -14.40 7.70
C TYR A 750 21.77 -13.25 6.78
N THR A 751 21.17 -13.20 5.59
CA THR A 751 21.33 -12.12 4.61
C THR A 751 19.97 -11.47 4.35
N GLN A 752 19.87 -10.15 4.44
CA GLN A 752 18.64 -9.39 4.22
C GLN A 752 18.78 -8.45 3.02
N VAL A 753 17.83 -8.49 2.10
CA VAL A 753 17.78 -7.55 0.96
C VAL A 753 16.87 -6.37 1.27
N ILE A 754 17.46 -5.18 1.44
CA ILE A 754 16.80 -4.00 2.05
C ILE A 754 16.21 -2.97 1.07
N ASP A 755 16.23 -3.21 -0.25
CA ASP A 755 15.78 -2.26 -1.27
C ASP A 755 14.66 -2.79 -2.20
N LEU A 756 13.91 -3.80 -1.73
CA LEU A 756 12.79 -4.41 -2.47
C LEU A 756 11.41 -3.99 -1.93
N GLY A 757 11.35 -3.36 -0.76
CA GLY A 757 10.13 -3.00 -0.05
C GLY A 757 9.61 -4.13 0.84
N LYS A 758 8.33 -4.07 1.24
CA LYS A 758 7.72 -5.07 2.13
C LYS A 758 7.44 -6.44 1.48
N LEU A 759 7.46 -6.51 0.14
CA LEU A 759 7.18 -7.71 -0.65
C LEU A 759 5.92 -8.51 -0.23
N GLY A 760 4.82 -7.80 0.07
CA GLY A 760 3.51 -8.44 0.33
C GLY A 760 2.85 -9.04 -0.93
N GLN A 761 1.58 -9.46 -0.83
CA GLN A 761 0.85 -10.06 -1.96
C GLN A 761 0.57 -9.11 -3.13
N GLN A 762 0.64 -7.79 -2.92
CA GLN A 762 0.45 -6.80 -3.98
C GLN A 762 1.82 -6.23 -4.36
N ARG A 763 2.39 -6.75 -5.46
CA ARG A 763 3.69 -6.33 -6.00
C ARG A 763 3.53 -5.64 -7.34
N GLY A 764 4.30 -4.58 -7.57
CA GLY A 764 4.42 -3.98 -8.91
C GLY A 764 5.23 -4.88 -9.85
N LYS A 765 5.01 -4.80 -11.17
CA LYS A 765 5.71 -5.63 -12.17
C LYS A 765 7.23 -5.65 -11.99
N ARG A 766 7.83 -4.49 -11.69
CA ARG A 766 9.28 -4.38 -11.49
C ARG A 766 9.78 -5.06 -10.21
N GLN A 767 8.98 -5.11 -9.15
CA GLN A 767 9.36 -5.83 -7.94
C GLN A 767 9.41 -7.34 -8.22
N VAL A 768 8.41 -7.86 -8.96
CA VAL A 768 8.36 -9.28 -9.38
C VAL A 768 9.58 -9.63 -10.24
N GLU A 769 9.90 -8.79 -11.24
CA GLU A 769 11.10 -8.99 -12.09
C GLU A 769 12.40 -9.03 -11.29
N ARG A 770 12.57 -8.15 -10.30
CA ARG A 770 13.78 -8.08 -9.47
C ARG A 770 13.92 -9.27 -8.52
N VAL A 771 12.82 -9.67 -7.88
CA VAL A 771 12.78 -10.86 -7.01
C VAL A 771 13.13 -12.11 -7.81
N LYS A 772 12.53 -12.26 -9.00
CA LYS A 772 12.84 -13.36 -9.91
C LYS A 772 14.31 -13.39 -10.31
N ALA A 773 14.89 -12.25 -10.70
CA ALA A 773 16.31 -12.16 -11.06
C ALA A 773 17.24 -12.61 -9.92
N ILE A 774 16.92 -12.26 -8.66
CA ILE A 774 17.67 -12.71 -7.48
C ILE A 774 17.55 -14.23 -7.30
N ILE A 775 16.34 -14.77 -7.36
CA ILE A 775 16.09 -16.21 -7.16
C ILE A 775 16.78 -17.04 -8.25
N ASP A 776 16.64 -16.64 -9.52
CA ASP A 776 17.23 -17.32 -10.67
C ASP A 776 18.76 -17.31 -10.55
N TYR A 777 19.37 -16.15 -10.26
CA TYR A 777 20.83 -16.03 -10.06
C TYR A 777 21.36 -16.93 -8.93
N ILE A 778 20.67 -16.98 -7.79
CA ILE A 778 21.10 -17.82 -6.65
C ILE A 778 20.98 -19.31 -7.00
N ARG A 779 19.91 -19.71 -7.70
CA ARG A 779 19.73 -21.10 -8.17
C ARG A 779 20.79 -21.51 -9.20
N GLU A 780 21.14 -20.63 -10.12
CA GLU A 780 22.21 -20.85 -11.10
C GLU A 780 23.58 -20.98 -10.41
N THR A 781 23.84 -20.13 -9.42
CA THR A 781 25.15 -20.11 -8.72
C THR A 781 25.33 -21.28 -7.75
N LYS A 782 24.27 -21.70 -7.04
CA LYS A 782 24.35 -22.68 -5.95
C LYS A 782 23.79 -24.06 -6.28
N GLY A 783 23.20 -24.23 -7.46
CA GLY A 783 22.46 -25.43 -7.84
C GLY A 783 21.02 -25.40 -7.33
N LYS A 784 20.07 -25.64 -8.22
CA LYS A 784 18.62 -25.53 -7.95
C LYS A 784 18.16 -26.48 -6.84
N GLU A 785 18.75 -27.67 -6.76
CA GLU A 785 18.45 -28.70 -5.75
C GLU A 785 18.85 -28.28 -4.33
N ASN A 786 19.85 -27.41 -4.19
CA ASN A 786 20.36 -26.93 -2.91
C ASN A 786 19.64 -25.68 -2.38
N VAL A 787 18.75 -25.08 -3.19
CA VAL A 787 18.01 -23.86 -2.86
C VAL A 787 16.53 -24.20 -2.62
N ALA A 788 15.99 -23.71 -1.52
CA ALA A 788 14.54 -23.66 -1.28
C ALA A 788 14.08 -22.22 -1.34
N VAL A 789 12.86 -22.01 -1.85
CA VAL A 789 12.22 -20.70 -1.88
C VAL A 789 10.85 -20.86 -1.24
N ILE A 790 10.52 -20.00 -0.27
CA ILE A 790 9.17 -19.89 0.28
C ILE A 790 8.63 -18.51 -0.10
N SER A 791 7.50 -18.49 -0.78
CA SER A 791 6.90 -17.28 -1.36
C SER A 791 5.40 -17.17 -1.06
N PRO A 792 4.76 -16.00 -1.29
CA PRO A 792 3.32 -15.88 -1.17
C PRO A 792 2.64 -16.66 -2.30
N LYS A 793 1.56 -17.36 -1.97
CA LYS A 793 0.78 -18.16 -2.94
C LYS A 793 0.35 -17.41 -4.20
N ARG A 794 0.14 -16.09 -4.13
CA ARG A 794 -0.22 -15.27 -5.31
C ARG A 794 0.91 -15.19 -6.35
N HIS A 795 2.15 -15.40 -5.92
CA HIS A 795 3.36 -15.38 -6.75
C HIS A 795 3.89 -16.79 -7.05
N SER A 796 3.20 -17.85 -6.61
CA SER A 796 3.61 -19.23 -6.88
C SER A 796 3.44 -19.63 -8.35
N SER A 797 2.70 -18.85 -9.15
CA SER A 797 2.65 -19.04 -10.62
C SER A 797 3.92 -18.55 -11.30
N ASP A 798 4.62 -17.60 -10.68
CA ASP A 798 5.85 -17.00 -11.22
C ASP A 798 7.06 -17.94 -11.01
N ASP A 799 6.97 -18.83 -10.01
CA ASP A 799 7.94 -19.88 -9.68
C ASP A 799 7.23 -21.19 -9.24
N PRO A 800 7.02 -22.15 -10.16
CA PRO A 800 6.30 -23.39 -9.87
C PRO A 800 6.96 -24.29 -8.81
N ASP A 801 8.27 -24.13 -8.59
CA ASP A 801 9.05 -24.91 -7.62
C ASP A 801 9.08 -24.23 -6.24
N ALA A 802 8.50 -23.03 -6.11
CA ALA A 802 8.42 -22.33 -4.83
C ALA A 802 7.44 -23.02 -3.88
N LEU A 803 7.87 -23.10 -2.62
CA LEU A 803 7.02 -23.41 -1.49
C LEU A 803 6.21 -22.17 -1.10
N ASN A 804 5.15 -22.35 -0.33
CA ASN A 804 4.18 -21.30 -0.05
C ASN A 804 4.16 -20.98 1.45
N HIS A 805 4.21 -19.70 1.81
CA HIS A 805 3.92 -19.27 3.18
C HIS A 805 2.56 -19.82 3.63
N PHE A 806 2.46 -20.17 4.92
CA PHE A 806 1.27 -20.72 5.60
C PHE A 806 0.79 -22.10 5.10
N VAL A 807 1.45 -22.68 4.09
CA VAL A 807 1.11 -24.01 3.57
C VAL A 807 2.30 -24.95 3.71
N HIS A 808 3.43 -24.56 3.13
CA HIS A 808 4.67 -25.34 3.13
C HIS A 808 5.72 -24.77 4.10
N SER A 809 5.43 -23.63 4.74
CA SER A 809 6.18 -23.18 5.92
C SER A 809 5.89 -24.05 7.16
N GLN A 810 4.88 -24.91 7.05
CA GLN A 810 4.25 -25.69 8.10
C GLN A 810 4.15 -27.16 7.66
N GLY A 811 4.32 -28.11 8.57
CA GLY A 811 4.11 -29.55 8.30
C GLY A 811 4.95 -30.28 7.23
N THR A 812 5.87 -29.64 6.50
CA THR A 812 6.69 -30.30 5.43
C THR A 812 8.19 -30.36 5.75
N ASN A 813 8.85 -31.37 5.19
CA ASN A 813 10.31 -31.56 5.20
C ASN A 813 10.98 -31.21 3.85
N ALA A 814 10.27 -30.59 2.90
CA ALA A 814 10.81 -30.25 1.57
C ALA A 814 12.04 -29.30 1.56
N VAL A 815 12.29 -28.62 2.68
CA VAL A 815 13.42 -27.68 2.88
C VAL A 815 14.59 -28.34 3.63
N GLU A 816 14.39 -29.51 4.21
CA GLU A 816 15.38 -30.17 5.07
C GLU A 816 16.70 -30.42 4.33
N GLY A 817 17.81 -29.96 4.91
CA GLY A 817 19.15 -30.24 4.38
C GLY A 817 19.54 -29.44 3.13
N LYS A 818 18.71 -28.52 2.64
CA LYS A 818 19.10 -27.58 1.57
C LYS A 818 20.08 -26.54 2.10
N SER A 819 21.12 -26.15 1.34
CA SER A 819 22.14 -25.21 1.86
C SER A 819 21.63 -23.77 1.96
N THR A 820 20.67 -23.39 1.11
CA THR A 820 20.17 -22.01 1.04
C THR A 820 18.65 -21.98 1.08
N LEU A 821 18.08 -21.13 1.95
CA LEU A 821 16.65 -20.84 2.01
C LEU A 821 16.41 -19.37 1.65
N ILE A 822 15.59 -19.13 0.65
CA ILE A 822 15.10 -17.80 0.29
C ILE A 822 13.69 -17.62 0.86
N VAL A 823 13.50 -16.62 1.70
CA VAL A 823 12.20 -16.19 2.22
C VAL A 823 11.76 -14.95 1.41
N ASP A 824 10.89 -15.15 0.43
CA ASP A 824 10.42 -14.11 -0.50
C ASP A 824 9.29 -13.27 0.12
N GLY A 825 9.66 -12.25 0.88
CA GLY A 825 8.71 -11.48 1.69
C GLY A 825 8.38 -12.22 2.99
N LEU A 826 8.04 -11.47 4.04
CA LEU A 826 7.71 -12.11 5.32
C LEU A 826 6.29 -12.73 5.28
N PRO A 827 6.07 -13.84 6.00
CA PRO A 827 4.76 -14.46 6.18
C PRO A 827 3.88 -13.59 7.09
N MET A 828 3.38 -12.47 6.56
CA MET A 828 2.47 -11.57 7.28
C MET A 828 1.02 -12.09 7.18
N PRO A 829 0.43 -12.60 8.27
CA PRO A 829 -0.95 -13.06 8.25
C PRO A 829 -1.90 -11.89 8.02
N ASN A 830 -3.11 -12.20 7.52
CA ASN A 830 -4.15 -11.20 7.32
C ASN A 830 -4.45 -10.48 8.64
N LEU A 831 -4.28 -9.15 8.66
CA LEU A 831 -4.42 -8.33 9.86
C LEU A 831 -5.80 -8.48 10.50
N GLU A 832 -6.86 -8.44 9.69
CA GLU A 832 -8.25 -8.56 10.17
C GLU A 832 -8.52 -9.95 10.73
N ALA A 833 -8.00 -11.01 10.10
CA ALA A 833 -8.13 -12.37 10.64
C ALA A 833 -7.45 -12.51 12.00
N ILE A 834 -6.29 -11.86 12.19
CA ILE A 834 -5.61 -11.85 13.49
C ILE A 834 -6.38 -11.01 14.53
N LYS A 835 -7.01 -9.90 14.12
CA LYS A 835 -7.91 -9.13 15.00
C LYS A 835 -9.07 -9.97 15.50
N HIS A 836 -9.73 -10.72 14.61
CA HIS A 836 -10.81 -11.65 14.98
C HIS A 836 -10.34 -12.68 16.02
N ASN A 837 -9.20 -13.33 15.79
CA ASN A 837 -8.65 -14.30 16.75
C ASN A 837 -8.28 -13.65 18.08
N PHE A 838 -7.60 -12.49 18.04
CA PHE A 838 -7.20 -11.77 19.25
C PHE A 838 -8.42 -11.40 20.11
N ALA A 839 -9.48 -10.88 19.49
CA ALA A 839 -10.68 -10.46 20.20
C ALA A 839 -11.39 -11.63 20.88
N VAL A 840 -11.51 -12.77 20.18
CA VAL A 840 -12.17 -13.97 20.73
C VAL A 840 -11.32 -14.64 21.80
N ILE A 841 -10.00 -14.76 21.59
CA ILE A 841 -9.11 -15.46 22.54
C ILE A 841 -8.83 -14.61 23.78
N MET A 842 -8.54 -13.32 23.60
CA MET A 842 -8.13 -12.45 24.70
C MET A 842 -9.32 -11.74 25.37
N GLY A 843 -10.51 -11.78 24.77
CA GLY A 843 -11.69 -11.05 25.24
C GLY A 843 -11.52 -9.52 25.22
N LYS A 844 -10.66 -9.02 24.32
CA LYS A 844 -10.27 -7.59 24.25
C LYS A 844 -10.48 -7.03 22.85
N ASP A 845 -10.98 -5.81 22.75
CA ASP A 845 -11.16 -5.15 21.45
C ASP A 845 -9.79 -4.70 20.88
N PRO A 846 -9.38 -5.18 19.70
CA PRO A 846 -8.09 -4.84 19.10
C PRO A 846 -7.99 -3.38 18.64
N ASP A 847 -9.12 -2.69 18.44
CA ASP A 847 -9.15 -1.26 18.11
C ASP A 847 -9.07 -0.38 19.37
N GLU A 848 -9.32 -0.93 20.56
CA GLU A 848 -9.18 -0.24 21.86
C GLU A 848 -7.83 -0.56 22.55
N ASP A 849 -7.43 -1.84 22.61
CA ASP A 849 -6.16 -2.30 23.18
C ASP A 849 -5.10 -2.50 22.07
N THR A 850 -4.79 -1.42 21.37
CA THR A 850 -3.90 -1.45 20.19
C THR A 850 -2.48 -1.90 20.51
N ASP A 851 -2.00 -1.67 21.73
CA ASP A 851 -0.66 -2.05 22.19
C ASP A 851 -0.55 -3.57 22.38
N SER A 852 -1.50 -4.18 23.11
CA SER A 852 -1.55 -5.63 23.27
C SER A 852 -1.74 -6.33 21.92
N PHE A 853 -2.61 -5.79 21.05
CA PHE A 853 -2.80 -6.33 19.71
C PHE A 853 -1.52 -6.24 18.86
N SER A 854 -0.81 -5.11 18.90
CA SER A 854 0.44 -4.93 18.14
C SER A 854 1.51 -5.94 18.58
N ARG A 855 1.64 -6.17 19.89
CA ARG A 855 2.53 -7.20 20.44
C ARG A 855 2.12 -8.61 19.99
N TYR A 856 0.84 -8.93 20.09
CA TYR A 856 0.29 -10.22 19.64
C TYR A 856 0.58 -10.47 18.15
N TYR A 857 0.35 -9.46 17.31
CA TYR A 857 0.59 -9.55 15.86
C TYR A 857 2.07 -9.69 15.54
N GLN A 858 2.94 -8.89 16.16
CA GLN A 858 4.38 -8.95 15.97
C GLN A 858 4.95 -10.30 16.42
N HIS A 859 4.54 -10.80 17.59
CA HIS A 859 4.89 -12.14 18.05
C HIS A 859 4.50 -13.19 17.01
N ARG A 860 3.26 -13.15 16.50
CA ARG A 860 2.80 -14.10 15.48
C ARG A 860 3.64 -14.06 14.21
N VAL A 861 4.00 -12.87 13.70
CA VAL A 861 4.86 -12.74 12.52
C VAL A 861 6.25 -13.32 12.78
N ASN A 862 6.88 -12.97 13.90
CA ASN A 862 8.20 -13.45 14.26
C ASN A 862 8.22 -14.98 14.42
N SER A 863 7.19 -15.54 15.06
CA SER A 863 6.98 -16.98 15.21
C SER A 863 6.91 -17.70 13.85
N LEU A 864 6.16 -17.15 12.89
CA LEU A 864 6.08 -17.74 11.55
C LEU A 864 7.43 -17.69 10.80
N VAL A 865 8.18 -16.59 10.93
CA VAL A 865 9.53 -16.47 10.35
C VAL A 865 10.49 -17.47 10.97
N LYS A 866 10.51 -17.61 12.31
CA LYS A 866 11.30 -18.64 13.02
C LYS A 866 10.94 -20.04 12.52
N GLN A 867 9.64 -20.29 12.33
CA GLN A 867 9.16 -21.59 11.86
C GLN A 867 9.64 -21.90 10.43
N GLU A 868 9.66 -20.91 9.53
CA GLU A 868 10.18 -21.06 8.16
C GLU A 868 11.68 -21.34 8.14
N ILE A 869 12.46 -20.56 8.88
CA ILE A 869 13.92 -20.76 9.04
C ILE A 869 14.20 -22.16 9.60
N GLY A 870 13.43 -22.57 10.60
CA GLY A 870 13.50 -23.87 11.25
C GLY A 870 13.25 -25.08 10.34
N ARG A 871 12.73 -24.89 9.12
CA ARG A 871 12.53 -25.97 8.13
C ARG A 871 13.83 -26.43 7.49
N LEU A 872 14.91 -25.64 7.55
CA LEU A 872 16.25 -26.08 7.14
C LEU A 872 16.77 -27.27 7.96
N ARG A 873 16.29 -27.41 9.21
CA ARG A 873 16.77 -28.42 10.17
C ARG A 873 18.29 -28.33 10.41
N ALA A 874 18.83 -27.11 10.43
CA ALA A 874 20.27 -26.85 10.52
C ALA A 874 20.95 -27.54 11.71
N SER A 875 20.24 -27.71 12.83
CA SER A 875 20.72 -28.44 14.02
C SER A 875 21.03 -29.92 13.77
N ARG A 876 20.50 -30.55 12.72
CA ARG A 876 20.85 -31.93 12.30
C ARG A 876 22.19 -32.01 11.58
N TYR A 877 22.72 -30.88 11.12
CA TYR A 877 23.92 -30.79 10.30
C TYR A 877 24.93 -29.79 10.90
N PRO A 878 25.42 -30.01 12.14
CA PRO A 878 26.25 -29.03 12.84
C PRO A 878 27.57 -28.69 12.12
N LYS A 879 28.05 -29.57 11.23
CA LYS A 879 29.26 -29.36 10.42
C LYS A 879 29.01 -28.61 9.11
N ARG A 880 27.75 -28.37 8.72
CA ARG A 880 27.38 -27.71 7.46
C ARG A 880 26.94 -26.29 7.75
N GLN A 881 27.38 -25.35 6.91
CA GLN A 881 26.92 -23.96 6.93
C GLN A 881 25.69 -23.79 6.04
N PHE A 882 24.73 -23.04 6.55
CA PHE A 882 23.48 -22.70 5.87
C PHE A 882 23.38 -21.19 5.67
N GLU A 883 22.66 -20.79 4.62
CA GLU A 883 22.34 -19.39 4.38
C GLU A 883 20.82 -19.20 4.31
N VAL A 884 20.32 -18.18 4.99
CA VAL A 884 18.95 -17.71 4.89
C VAL A 884 18.96 -16.31 4.28
N ILE A 885 18.35 -16.18 3.10
CA ILE A 885 18.22 -14.91 2.40
C ILE A 885 16.78 -14.42 2.53
N VAL A 886 16.58 -13.32 3.25
CA VAL A 886 15.26 -12.71 3.44
C VAL A 886 15.09 -11.51 2.51
N LEU A 887 14.13 -11.61 1.59
CA LEU A 887 13.80 -10.53 0.68
C LEU A 887 12.73 -9.64 1.35
N SER A 888 13.14 -8.64 2.13
CA SER A 888 12.20 -7.76 2.83
C SER A 888 12.88 -6.58 3.51
N ASN A 889 12.20 -5.43 3.55
CA ASN A 889 12.62 -4.25 4.32
C ASN A 889 12.17 -4.25 5.79
N HIS A 890 11.60 -5.34 6.28
CA HIS A 890 11.13 -5.47 7.66
C HIS A 890 12.29 -5.58 8.67
N ASP A 891 12.04 -5.26 9.94
CA ASP A 891 13.05 -5.41 10.99
C ASP A 891 13.30 -6.89 11.29
N LEU A 892 14.57 -7.28 11.26
CA LEU A 892 15.05 -8.64 11.52
C LEU A 892 16.15 -8.65 12.60
N SER A 893 16.37 -7.55 13.32
CA SER A 893 17.42 -7.47 14.35
C SER A 893 17.26 -8.51 15.46
N TRP A 894 16.03 -8.97 15.71
CA TRP A 894 15.71 -10.02 16.68
C TRP A 894 16.25 -11.41 16.30
N LEU A 895 16.73 -11.61 15.07
CA LEU A 895 17.46 -12.82 14.65
C LEU A 895 18.95 -12.80 15.04
N GLY A 896 19.45 -11.68 15.57
CA GLY A 896 20.87 -11.48 15.88
C GLY A 896 21.61 -10.77 14.75
N GLU A 897 22.79 -11.28 14.38
CA GLU A 897 23.62 -10.68 13.33
C GLU A 897 23.05 -10.99 11.93
N VAL A 898 22.60 -9.95 11.23
CA VAL A 898 21.99 -10.04 9.89
C VAL A 898 22.76 -9.16 8.91
N ASN A 899 23.30 -9.77 7.86
CA ASN A 899 24.03 -9.09 6.79
C ASN A 899 23.05 -8.38 5.85
N GLN A 900 22.99 -7.06 5.91
CA GLN A 900 22.12 -6.27 5.04
C GLN A 900 22.82 -5.95 3.71
N VAL A 901 22.18 -6.32 2.60
CA VAL A 901 22.68 -6.11 1.23
C VAL A 901 21.62 -5.45 0.35
N LYS A 902 22.05 -4.79 -0.72
CA LYS A 902 21.13 -4.30 -1.77
C LYS A 902 20.97 -5.36 -2.86
N ALA A 903 19.82 -5.40 -3.51
CA ALA A 903 19.53 -6.34 -4.58
C ALA A 903 20.60 -6.35 -5.69
N LYS A 904 21.15 -5.17 -6.02
CA LYS A 904 22.22 -5.00 -7.03
C LYS A 904 23.55 -5.66 -6.65
N GLU A 905 23.80 -5.84 -5.35
CA GLU A 905 25.03 -6.47 -4.83
C GLU A 905 24.95 -8.00 -4.96
N ILE A 906 23.74 -8.55 -5.05
CA ILE A 906 23.53 -9.97 -5.39
C ILE A 906 23.63 -10.17 -6.90
N THR A 907 22.84 -9.43 -7.69
CA THR A 907 22.88 -9.51 -9.15
C THR A 907 22.58 -8.15 -9.81
N PRO A 908 23.36 -7.74 -10.84
CA PRO A 908 23.08 -6.54 -11.62
C PRO A 908 21.68 -6.54 -12.28
N ASP A 909 21.09 -7.70 -12.55
CA ASP A 909 19.77 -7.79 -13.18
C ASP A 909 18.63 -7.36 -12.24
N ALA A 910 18.88 -7.37 -10.93
CA ALA A 910 17.97 -6.89 -9.91
C ALA A 910 18.12 -5.38 -9.62
N GLU A 911 18.86 -4.63 -10.45
CA GLU A 911 18.97 -3.17 -10.35
C GLU A 911 17.63 -2.45 -10.54
N THR A 912 17.44 -1.34 -9.84
CA THR A 912 16.36 -0.39 -10.18
C THR A 912 16.63 0.25 -11.55
N LYS A 913 15.59 0.83 -12.18
CA LYS A 913 15.75 1.50 -13.48
C LYS A 913 16.83 2.60 -13.44
N ASN A 914 16.88 3.36 -12.34
CA ASN A 914 17.87 4.41 -12.17
C ASN A 914 19.28 3.83 -11.99
N GLN A 915 19.44 2.83 -11.11
CA GLN A 915 20.72 2.16 -10.89
C GLN A 915 21.28 1.58 -12.19
N ARG A 916 20.46 0.85 -12.96
CA ARG A 916 20.87 0.29 -14.26
C ARG A 916 21.26 1.38 -15.25
N THR A 917 20.53 2.49 -15.28
CA THR A 917 20.85 3.63 -16.15
C THR A 917 22.20 4.24 -15.77
N ILE A 918 22.45 4.42 -14.47
CA ILE A 918 23.72 4.95 -13.96
C ILE A 918 24.89 4.03 -14.29
N ARG A 919 24.74 2.70 -14.08
CA ARG A 919 25.77 1.71 -14.40
C ARG A 919 26.11 1.73 -15.89
N LEU A 920 25.11 1.66 -16.77
CA LEU A 920 25.32 1.69 -18.22
C LEU A 920 25.98 3.00 -18.67
N ILE A 921 25.60 4.14 -18.09
CA ILE A 921 26.27 5.42 -18.38
C ILE A 921 27.74 5.37 -17.95
N ARG A 922 28.06 4.81 -16.78
CA ARG A 922 29.45 4.65 -16.32
C ARG A 922 30.24 3.76 -17.26
N GLU A 923 29.72 2.57 -17.60
CA GLU A 923 30.35 1.63 -18.53
C GLU A 923 30.62 2.28 -19.89
N ALA A 924 29.64 3.01 -20.43
CA ALA A 924 29.77 3.74 -21.70
C ALA A 924 30.81 4.86 -21.62
N VAL A 925 30.88 5.61 -20.51
CA VAL A 925 31.90 6.65 -20.32
C VAL A 925 33.29 6.04 -20.20
N THR A 926 33.44 4.96 -19.43
CA THR A 926 34.71 4.23 -19.28
C THR A 926 35.18 3.70 -20.62
N GLN A 927 34.30 3.06 -21.39
CA GLN A 927 34.60 2.53 -22.72
C GLN A 927 35.03 3.64 -23.70
N LEU A 928 34.28 4.75 -23.77
CA LEU A 928 34.63 5.87 -24.65
C LEU A 928 35.97 6.49 -24.27
N THR A 929 36.27 6.53 -22.97
CA THR A 929 37.53 7.10 -22.46
C THR A 929 38.70 6.17 -22.72
N SER A 930 38.55 4.85 -22.53
CA SER A 930 39.60 3.87 -22.85
C SER A 930 39.89 3.79 -24.35
N GLU A 931 38.88 4.07 -25.18
CA GLU A 931 39.03 4.17 -26.64
C GLU A 931 39.53 5.55 -27.12
N GLY A 932 39.79 6.50 -26.21
CA GLY A 932 40.25 7.86 -26.55
C GLY A 932 39.20 8.72 -27.29
N LYS A 933 37.93 8.33 -27.26
CA LYS A 933 36.82 9.03 -27.96
C LYS A 933 36.19 10.08 -27.06
N LYS A 934 35.73 11.18 -27.67
CA LYS A 934 35.10 12.29 -26.93
C LYS A 934 33.78 11.84 -26.29
N VAL A 935 33.72 11.88 -24.96
CA VAL A 935 32.52 11.57 -24.19
C VAL A 935 31.46 12.66 -24.43
N THR A 936 30.50 12.36 -25.29
CA THR A 936 29.36 13.23 -25.60
C THR A 936 28.05 12.55 -25.21
N GLN A 937 27.00 13.33 -24.93
CA GLN A 937 25.67 12.78 -24.64
C GLN A 937 25.18 11.85 -25.77
N THR A 938 25.53 12.16 -27.02
CA THR A 938 25.18 11.37 -28.20
C THR A 938 25.95 10.04 -28.23
N ALA A 939 27.25 10.05 -27.90
CA ALA A 939 28.07 8.84 -27.85
C ALA A 939 27.63 7.89 -26.71
N VAL A 940 27.33 8.44 -25.54
CA VAL A 940 26.79 7.65 -24.40
C VAL A 940 25.39 7.12 -24.72
N SER A 941 24.58 7.88 -25.46
CA SER A 941 23.26 7.44 -25.95
C SER A 941 23.35 6.22 -26.88
N PHE A 942 24.37 6.20 -27.74
CA PHE A 942 24.61 5.09 -28.66
C PHE A 942 25.01 3.81 -27.92
N LEU A 943 25.95 3.90 -26.96
CA LEU A 943 26.45 2.73 -26.22
C LEU A 943 25.44 2.18 -25.19
N THR A 944 24.66 3.05 -24.55
CA THR A 944 23.70 2.63 -23.52
C THR A 944 22.34 2.21 -24.08
N GLY A 945 22.05 2.51 -25.36
CA GLY A 945 20.74 2.31 -25.98
C GLY A 945 19.64 3.28 -25.48
N TYR A 946 19.93 4.17 -24.54
CA TYR A 946 18.98 5.18 -24.05
C TYR A 946 18.96 6.42 -24.93
N SER A 947 17.81 7.10 -25.01
CA SER A 947 17.71 8.36 -25.75
C SER A 947 18.59 9.47 -25.13
N GLN A 948 19.12 10.36 -25.97
CA GLN A 948 19.89 11.53 -25.52
C GLN A 948 19.12 12.40 -24.51
N GLN A 949 17.79 12.57 -24.66
CA GLN A 949 16.96 13.30 -23.70
C GLN A 949 16.92 12.63 -22.33
N HIS A 950 16.96 11.30 -22.28
CA HIS A 950 17.03 10.55 -21.03
C HIS A 950 18.38 10.75 -20.33
N ILE A 951 19.48 10.66 -21.09
CA ILE A 951 20.85 10.92 -20.57
C ILE A 951 21.02 12.37 -20.12
N SER A 952 20.38 13.32 -20.80
CA SER A 952 20.41 14.74 -20.41
C SER A 952 19.81 14.98 -19.02
N ARG A 953 18.93 14.11 -18.51
CA ARG A 953 18.44 14.20 -17.12
C ARG A 953 19.54 13.89 -16.11
N PHE A 954 20.54 13.11 -16.51
CA PHE A 954 21.74 12.77 -15.74
C PHE A 954 22.94 13.66 -16.12
N LYS A 955 22.72 14.85 -16.70
CA LYS A 955 23.78 15.76 -17.15
C LYS A 955 24.81 16.09 -16.05
N LYS A 956 24.39 16.22 -14.79
CA LYS A 956 25.29 16.46 -13.65
C LYS A 956 26.25 15.29 -13.42
N LEU A 957 25.74 14.04 -13.48
CA LEU A 957 26.54 12.83 -13.38
C LEU A 957 27.54 12.75 -14.55
N LEU A 958 27.09 13.06 -15.77
CA LEU A 958 27.95 13.06 -16.96
C LEU A 958 29.08 14.08 -16.86
N ILE A 959 28.79 15.30 -16.39
CA ILE A 959 29.79 16.35 -16.19
C ILE A 959 30.81 15.92 -15.14
N LEU A 960 30.35 15.40 -14.00
CA LEU A 960 31.23 14.94 -12.92
C LEU A 960 32.14 13.78 -13.36
N LEU A 961 31.61 12.81 -14.13
CA LEU A 961 32.41 11.72 -14.69
C LEU A 961 33.41 12.22 -15.77
N ILE A 962 33.03 13.21 -16.58
CA ILE A 962 33.95 13.78 -17.60
C ILE A 962 35.05 14.61 -16.93
N GLU A 963 34.72 15.38 -15.89
CA GLU A 963 35.67 16.18 -15.12
C GLU A 963 36.67 15.30 -14.38
N SER A 964 36.26 14.15 -13.82
CA SER A 964 37.19 13.19 -13.20
C SER A 964 38.21 12.62 -14.18
N PHE A 965 37.92 12.56 -15.49
CA PHE A 965 38.86 12.08 -16.51
C PHE A 965 39.68 13.20 -17.18
N LYS A 966 39.16 14.43 -17.28
CA LYS A 966 39.90 15.57 -17.86
C LYS A 966 41.09 16.03 -17.01
N VAL A 967 41.05 15.80 -15.69
CA VAL A 967 42.13 16.19 -14.77
C VAL A 967 43.42 15.40 -15.00
N LYS A 968 43.37 14.25 -15.71
CA LYS A 968 44.56 13.49 -16.13
C LYS A 968 45.39 14.16 -17.24
N CYS A 969 44.92 15.25 -17.85
CA CYS A 969 45.55 15.84 -19.05
C CYS A 969 46.01 17.31 -18.97
N VAL A 970 46.04 17.96 -17.80
CA VAL A 970 46.60 19.32 -17.70
C VAL A 970 48.04 19.25 -17.20
N LYS A 971 49.00 19.10 -18.14
CA LYS A 971 50.40 19.47 -17.91
C LYS A 971 50.56 20.97 -18.20
N ASN A 972 51.07 21.68 -17.20
CA ASN A 972 51.77 22.99 -17.23
C ASN A 972 51.30 24.06 -18.23
N SER A 973 50.83 25.20 -17.74
CA SER A 973 51.27 26.52 -18.21
C SER A 973 50.70 27.68 -17.37
N SER A 974 51.55 28.67 -17.12
CA SER A 974 51.35 29.98 -16.47
C SER A 974 50.92 29.91 -14.99
N GLY A 975 51.63 30.48 -14.03
CA GLY A 975 52.49 31.66 -14.10
C GLY A 975 52.20 32.68 -13.00
N ASP A 976 51.35 32.35 -12.02
CA ASP A 976 51.14 33.15 -10.81
C ASP A 976 51.31 32.26 -9.57
N GLU A 977 52.25 32.62 -8.68
CA GLU A 977 52.46 31.94 -7.41
C GLU A 977 51.21 32.10 -6.52
N PRO A 978 50.59 31.00 -6.03
CA PRO A 978 49.57 31.11 -5.00
C PRO A 978 50.22 31.49 -3.66
N PRO A 979 49.50 32.18 -2.77
CA PRO A 979 50.06 32.65 -1.50
C PRO A 979 50.52 31.47 -0.65
N LYS A 980 51.81 31.50 -0.28
CA LYS A 980 52.50 30.51 0.56
C LYS A 980 51.97 30.59 2.01
N SER A 981 51.21 29.58 2.45
CA SER A 981 51.32 29.05 3.82
C SER A 981 50.67 27.67 4.11
N ASN A 982 49.80 27.07 3.27
CA ASN A 982 49.09 25.81 3.63
C ASN A 982 49.17 24.63 2.62
N THR A 983 49.93 24.74 1.53
CA THR A 983 49.87 23.77 0.42
C THR A 983 50.42 22.37 0.77
N SER A 984 51.46 22.28 1.60
CA SER A 984 52.08 21.01 2.01
C SER A 984 51.18 20.15 2.91
N GLU A 985 50.36 20.80 3.74
CA GLU A 985 49.39 20.13 4.61
C GLU A 985 48.22 19.56 3.79
N LEU A 986 47.69 20.34 2.85
CA LEU A 986 46.63 19.89 1.93
C LEU A 986 47.11 18.76 1.00
N GLU A 987 48.39 18.77 0.62
CA GLU A 987 49.01 17.69 -0.14
C GLU A 987 49.06 16.39 0.64
N TYR A 988 49.48 16.43 1.91
CA TYR A 988 49.46 15.26 2.80
C TYR A 988 48.03 14.76 3.02
N LEU A 989 47.09 15.67 3.26
CA LEU A 989 45.68 15.32 3.48
C LEU A 989 45.04 14.65 2.25
N GLY A 990 45.36 15.12 1.05
CA GLY A 990 44.85 14.56 -0.20
C GLY A 990 45.53 13.24 -0.60
N LYS A 991 46.87 13.20 -0.58
CA LYS A 991 47.63 12.05 -1.09
C LYS A 991 47.80 10.91 -0.09
N THR A 992 47.74 11.21 1.20
CA THR A 992 48.10 10.24 2.25
C THR A 992 46.96 10.02 3.22
N PHE A 993 46.33 11.06 3.77
CA PHE A 993 45.27 10.90 4.77
C PHE A 993 43.98 10.31 4.18
N LEU A 994 43.37 10.95 3.19
CA LEU A 994 42.10 10.48 2.60
C LEU A 994 42.17 9.09 1.96
N PRO A 995 43.28 8.67 1.34
CA PRO A 995 43.41 7.30 0.82
C PRO A 995 43.58 6.23 1.90
N LEU A 996 43.95 6.60 3.12
CA LEU A 996 44.05 5.69 4.27
C LEU A 996 42.70 5.51 4.99
N ALA A 997 41.72 6.37 4.70
CA ALA A 997 40.37 6.25 5.23
C ALA A 997 39.70 4.95 4.73
N GLU A 998 39.05 4.22 5.64
CA GLU A 998 38.17 3.12 5.24
C GLU A 998 37.05 3.66 4.35
N ASN A 999 36.63 2.89 3.35
CA ASN A 999 35.68 3.36 2.33
C ASN A 999 34.40 3.94 2.97
N ASP A 1000 33.93 3.36 4.06
CA ASP A 1000 32.72 3.72 4.79
C ASP A 1000 32.88 5.00 5.66
N GLN A 1001 34.11 5.40 5.99
CA GLN A 1001 34.42 6.61 6.77
C GLN A 1001 34.95 7.76 5.88
N LEU A 1002 35.33 7.45 4.65
CA LEU A 1002 35.91 8.37 3.67
C LEU A 1002 35.11 9.68 3.49
N LEU A 1003 33.79 9.61 3.46
CA LEU A 1003 32.93 10.79 3.31
C LEU A 1003 32.89 11.67 4.57
N GLU A 1004 32.99 11.06 5.74
CA GLU A 1004 32.97 11.75 7.03
C GLU A 1004 34.31 12.44 7.30
N GLU A 1005 35.42 11.76 7.03
CA GLU A 1005 36.75 12.33 7.09
C GLU A 1005 36.90 13.49 6.11
N PHE A 1006 36.46 13.30 4.85
CA PHE A 1006 36.43 14.39 3.89
C PHE A 1006 35.58 15.54 4.41
N GLY A 1007 34.34 15.29 4.82
CA GLY A 1007 33.42 16.27 5.43
C GLY A 1007 34.01 17.06 6.60
N SER A 1008 34.87 16.43 7.40
CA SER A 1008 35.59 17.04 8.52
C SER A 1008 36.65 18.02 8.03
N LEU A 1009 37.45 17.64 7.02
CA LEU A 1009 38.41 18.55 6.38
C LEU A 1009 37.70 19.77 5.76
N LEU A 1010 36.54 19.55 5.16
CA LEU A 1010 35.72 20.62 4.58
C LEU A 1010 35.26 21.67 5.59
N SER A 1011 35.17 21.27 6.86
CA SER A 1011 34.74 22.13 7.95
C SER A 1011 35.83 23.08 8.45
N ILE A 1012 37.09 22.74 8.19
CA ILE A 1012 38.30 23.41 8.69
C ILE A 1012 38.92 24.31 7.60
N TYR A 1013 39.03 23.83 6.37
CA TYR A 1013 39.77 24.53 5.30
C TYR A 1013 38.90 25.44 4.44
N SER A 1014 39.48 26.52 3.89
CA SER A 1014 38.80 27.56 3.11
C SER A 1014 38.44 27.08 1.69
N GLN A 1015 37.74 27.89 0.89
CA GLN A 1015 37.26 27.42 -0.42
C GLN A 1015 38.39 27.22 -1.45
N SER A 1016 39.43 28.02 -1.37
CA SER A 1016 40.63 27.90 -2.19
C SER A 1016 41.40 26.63 -1.86
N ASP A 1017 41.46 26.28 -0.57
CA ASP A 1017 42.16 25.10 -0.07
C ASP A 1017 41.51 23.79 -0.51
N TRP A 1018 40.21 23.80 -0.75
CA TRP A 1018 39.46 22.65 -1.26
C TRP A 1018 39.82 22.25 -2.68
N LEU A 1019 40.02 23.23 -3.56
CA LEU A 1019 40.40 22.96 -4.95
C LEU A 1019 41.79 22.31 -4.97
N ILE A 1020 42.68 22.83 -4.12
CA ILE A 1020 44.03 22.33 -3.92
C ILE A 1020 44.01 20.92 -3.30
N LEU A 1021 43.23 20.70 -2.23
CA LEU A 1021 43.04 19.38 -1.61
C LEU A 1021 42.48 18.36 -2.60
N TRP A 1022 41.45 18.76 -3.36
CA TRP A 1022 40.81 17.89 -4.35
C TRP A 1022 41.80 17.44 -5.42
N GLU A 1023 42.71 18.31 -5.86
CA GLU A 1023 43.80 18.00 -6.80
C GLU A 1023 44.78 16.93 -6.28
N PHE A 1024 44.96 16.83 -4.97
CA PHE A 1024 45.87 15.88 -4.35
C PHE A 1024 45.26 14.50 -4.06
N ILE A 1025 43.93 14.36 -4.08
CA ILE A 1025 43.24 13.07 -3.86
C ILE A 1025 43.46 12.11 -5.05
N PRO A 1026 43.89 10.85 -4.84
CA PRO A 1026 43.98 9.82 -5.89
C PRO A 1026 42.64 9.51 -6.58
N ASP A 1027 42.70 9.10 -7.84
CA ASP A 1027 41.52 8.86 -8.69
C ASP A 1027 40.54 7.84 -8.08
N GLU A 1028 41.05 6.76 -7.50
CA GLU A 1028 40.24 5.72 -6.87
C GLU A 1028 39.46 6.27 -5.66
N THR A 1029 40.16 7.01 -4.80
CA THR A 1029 39.57 7.68 -3.63
C THR A 1029 38.53 8.72 -4.05
N ARG A 1030 38.76 9.51 -5.10
CA ARG A 1030 37.76 10.46 -5.65
C ARG A 1030 36.51 9.74 -6.16
N VAL A 1031 36.67 8.61 -6.85
CA VAL A 1031 35.55 7.82 -7.39
C VAL A 1031 34.69 7.23 -6.28
N ASN A 1032 35.31 6.73 -5.20
CA ASN A 1032 34.62 6.22 -4.03
C ASN A 1032 33.85 7.34 -3.31
N LEU A 1033 34.50 8.49 -3.13
CA LEU A 1033 33.93 9.67 -2.48
C LEU A 1033 32.73 10.24 -3.26
N LEU A 1034 32.85 10.35 -4.59
CA LEU A 1034 31.75 10.74 -5.46
C LEU A 1034 30.61 9.72 -5.44
N THR A 1035 30.91 8.41 -5.42
CA THR A 1035 29.90 7.35 -5.39
C THR A 1035 29.05 7.40 -4.12
N GLN A 1036 29.66 7.70 -2.97
CA GLN A 1036 28.94 7.88 -1.71
C GLN A 1036 28.06 9.14 -1.72
N ILE A 1037 28.58 10.27 -2.22
CA ILE A 1037 27.82 11.52 -2.38
C ILE A 1037 26.57 11.31 -3.26
N PHE A 1038 26.68 10.52 -4.33
CA PHE A 1038 25.57 10.25 -5.24
C PHE A 1038 24.50 9.31 -4.67
N ALA A 1039 24.90 8.26 -3.94
CA ALA A 1039 23.96 7.37 -3.26
C ALA A 1039 23.03 8.13 -2.29
N LEU A 1040 23.53 9.24 -1.73
CA LEU A 1040 22.79 10.09 -0.78
C LEU A 1040 21.82 11.07 -1.49
N CYS A 1041 22.10 11.45 -2.74
CA CYS A 1041 21.20 12.29 -3.54
C CYS A 1041 19.93 11.55 -4.00
N GLU A 1042 19.99 10.22 -4.17
CA GLU A 1042 18.82 9.39 -4.55
C GLU A 1042 17.79 9.21 -3.42
N VAL A 1043 18.17 9.39 -2.14
CA VAL A 1043 17.25 9.27 -0.98
C VAL A 1043 16.40 10.53 -0.78
N LEU A 1044 16.81 11.65 -1.38
CA LEU A 1044 16.15 12.97 -1.24
C LEU A 1044 15.24 13.34 -2.42
N SER A 1045 15.26 12.55 -3.50
CA SER A 1045 14.39 12.67 -4.68
C SER A 1045 13.29 11.63 -4.66
#